data_AF-A0A959LGS1-F1
#
_entry.id   AF-A0A959LGS1-F1
#
_cell.length_a   1.000
_cell.length_b   1.000
_cell.length_c   1.000
_cell.angle_alpha   90.00
_cell.angle_beta   90.00
_cell.angle_gamma   90.00
#
_symmetry.space_group_name_H-M   'P 1'
#
loop_
_entity.id
_entity.type
_entity.pdbx_description
1 polymer ?
#
loop_
_entity_poly.entity_id
_entity_poly.type
_entity_poly.pdbx_seq_one_letter_code
_entity_poly.pdbx_strand_id
1 'polypeptide(L)'
;MRRIVGTAGVFERILFPILVFGAISVLFFACLPPEAKQVKTIRVGFTDEVTRRIYSLKDQLKRDSLYPYLHADDPTYRYYTAMAMASMGDSLVIDSLKGLLSDPVQEVRIAAAYALGQCRSSRGELPLLKAFDPWDSLGTSAALNAEILEAIGKCGQAAYLESMVTVSTYSPEDSVYQLGLARGIFQYALRGMVHPEGTRRMIEMVADQRRATSARLIAATYLARTPKITIDTLVPELVSLLKSEPDPSMRLMLALTVGKSGSELARTSLIGLYPLEKNVMVRCNMVRALSSFAYPEVKEALHAAFNDESAYVGIVASEVLMQIGDPKETPEWLILARSIQHPWVKANLYVAISRLCPVFLPATRTAVQADVRKAIEVTTEPYLKSVYIRAMGKFGWNFPFLYQLWQNSTQAYVKTTAMESIRDISDRPDFNTIFGVSARKVRKNLVEYFLEGVKSGNVGSMAVAAGALRLPEAGYRSLVHADSTFRKAMNLCQLPQEIETYNELGLTRAFLTGKSFTPNTPEFNHAINWTILERVKANTRAVIKLKEGNIILRFFPDEAPGSVVNFIELVESGFFTGKVFHRVVPNFVIQGGCPRGDGYGALSYTIRSELNRLSYDRPGRVGMASAGLNTEGTQFFITHSPTFHLDGRYSLFAEVESGQEVVDRTLPGDRIEEIEIIY
;
A
#
# COMPACT_ATOMS: atom_id res chain seq x y z
N MET A 1 87.62 25.29 -65.62
CA MET A 1 86.32 24.58 -65.71
C MET A 1 85.66 24.47 -64.32
N ARG A 2 84.82 25.47 -64.00
CA ARG A 2 83.52 25.42 -63.27
C ARG A 2 83.48 24.63 -61.93
N ARG A 3 83.74 25.29 -60.78
CA ARG A 3 82.78 25.99 -59.86
C ARG A 3 81.60 25.09 -59.45
N ILE A 4 81.38 24.80 -58.16
CA ILE A 4 80.69 25.69 -57.21
C ILE A 4 81.16 25.46 -55.75
N VAL A 5 81.20 26.58 -55.02
CA VAL A 5 81.57 26.79 -53.61
C VAL A 5 80.30 27.14 -52.81
N GLY A 6 80.28 26.81 -51.51
CA GLY A 6 79.34 27.37 -50.50
C GLY A 6 78.29 26.35 -50.04
N THR A 7 77.93 26.19 -48.77
CA THR A 7 78.06 27.05 -47.59
C THR A 7 77.94 26.19 -46.33
N ALA A 8 79.00 26.13 -45.52
CA ALA A 8 78.91 25.73 -44.12
C ALA A 8 78.42 26.94 -43.31
N GLY A 9 77.48 26.73 -42.37
CA GLY A 9 77.11 27.71 -41.36
C GLY A 9 75.73 28.37 -41.50
N VAL A 10 74.65 27.58 -41.42
CA VAL A 10 73.30 28.10 -41.05
C VAL A 10 72.51 27.13 -40.14
N PHE A 11 72.85 25.84 -40.06
CA PHE A 11 72.04 24.85 -39.34
C PHE A 11 72.24 24.76 -37.81
N GLU A 12 73.32 25.33 -37.26
CA GLU A 12 73.62 25.23 -35.81
C GLU A 12 73.07 26.36 -34.93
N ARG A 13 72.47 27.42 -35.51
CA ARG A 13 71.91 28.54 -34.73
C ARG A 13 70.39 28.50 -34.53
N ILE A 14 69.71 27.46 -34.99
CA ILE A 14 68.25 27.30 -34.81
C ILE A 14 67.90 26.08 -33.93
N LEU A 15 68.80 25.10 -33.74
CA LEU A 15 68.51 23.93 -32.89
C LEU A 15 68.68 24.18 -31.38
N PHE A 16 69.49 25.15 -30.95
CA PHE A 16 69.73 25.39 -29.53
C PHE A 16 68.57 26.11 -28.80
N PRO A 17 67.84 27.09 -29.40
CA PRO A 17 66.67 27.68 -28.75
C PRO A 17 65.47 26.73 -28.69
N ILE A 18 65.36 25.78 -29.63
CA ILE A 18 64.23 24.84 -29.72
C ILE A 18 64.33 23.74 -28.64
N LEU A 19 65.54 23.29 -28.29
CA LEU A 19 65.76 22.32 -27.21
C LEU A 19 65.54 22.93 -25.82
N VAL A 20 65.83 24.22 -25.62
CA VAL A 20 65.59 24.92 -24.35
C VAL A 20 64.11 25.30 -24.17
N PHE A 21 63.39 25.66 -25.25
CA PHE A 21 61.94 25.86 -25.18
C PHE A 21 61.16 24.53 -25.06
N GLY A 22 61.66 23.44 -25.64
CA GLY A 22 61.09 22.11 -25.49
C GLY A 22 61.21 21.57 -24.06
N ALA A 23 62.35 21.81 -23.39
CA ALA A 23 62.55 21.38 -22.01
C ALA A 23 61.71 22.18 -20.98
N ILE A 24 61.44 23.46 -21.23
CA ILE A 24 60.57 24.27 -20.37
C ILE A 24 59.08 23.91 -20.58
N SER A 25 58.69 23.46 -21.79
CA SER A 25 57.33 22.99 -22.07
C SER A 25 57.02 21.63 -21.44
N VAL A 26 58.02 20.77 -21.21
CA VAL A 26 57.85 19.46 -20.55
C VAL A 26 57.77 19.60 -19.02
N LEU A 27 58.33 20.66 -18.43
CA LEU A 27 58.23 20.92 -16.98
C LEU A 27 56.88 21.55 -16.56
N PHE A 28 56.13 22.17 -17.48
CA PHE A 28 54.73 22.59 -17.21
C PHE A 28 53.71 21.45 -17.31
N PHE A 29 54.07 20.30 -17.88
CA PHE A 29 53.23 19.09 -17.90
C PHE A 29 53.48 18.14 -16.71
N ALA A 30 54.44 18.44 -15.83
CA ALA A 30 54.81 17.59 -14.69
C ALA A 30 54.03 17.86 -13.38
N CYS A 31 53.06 18.78 -13.39
CA CYS A 31 52.08 18.95 -12.33
C CYS A 31 50.66 18.95 -12.91
N LEU A 32 50.29 17.89 -13.62
CA LEU A 32 48.88 17.49 -13.60
C LEU A 32 48.61 16.97 -12.19
N PRO A 33 47.81 17.65 -11.34
CA PRO A 33 47.33 17.02 -10.12
C PRO A 33 46.70 15.68 -10.54
N PRO A 34 46.84 14.60 -9.76
CA PRO A 34 46.21 13.34 -10.11
C PRO A 34 44.75 13.64 -10.41
N GLU A 35 44.29 13.36 -11.64
CA GLU A 35 42.86 13.42 -11.95
C GLU A 35 42.20 12.59 -10.86
N ALA A 36 41.48 13.27 -9.96
CA ALA A 36 40.76 12.62 -8.92
C ALA A 36 39.87 11.59 -9.63
N LYS A 37 40.16 10.30 -9.43
CA LYS A 37 39.41 9.21 -10.05
C LYS A 37 37.94 9.50 -9.80
N GLN A 38 37.23 10.01 -10.80
CA GLN A 38 35.80 10.26 -10.67
C GLN A 38 35.17 8.89 -10.42
N VAL A 39 34.65 8.70 -9.22
CA VAL A 39 33.91 7.50 -8.86
C VAL A 39 32.67 7.50 -9.76
N LYS A 40 32.62 6.57 -10.72
CA LYS A 40 31.53 6.49 -11.71
C LYS A 40 30.35 5.63 -11.24
N THR A 41 30.45 4.99 -10.08
CA THR A 41 29.49 4.01 -9.59
C THR A 41 29.07 4.33 -8.17
N ILE A 42 27.81 4.10 -7.84
CA ILE A 42 27.32 4.22 -6.47
C ILE A 42 27.81 3.06 -5.59
N ARG A 43 28.00 3.32 -4.29
CA ARG A 43 28.26 2.28 -3.29
C ARG A 43 26.97 2.02 -2.50
N VAL A 44 26.43 0.81 -2.61
CA VAL A 44 25.23 0.40 -1.86
C VAL A 44 25.62 -0.01 -0.44
N GLY A 45 24.87 0.49 0.54
CA GLY A 45 24.97 0.15 1.95
C GLY A 45 25.32 1.34 2.84
N PHE A 46 25.33 1.08 4.15
CA PHE A 46 25.49 2.09 5.21
C PHE A 46 26.81 1.92 5.96
N THR A 47 27.89 1.52 5.30
CA THR A 47 29.22 1.37 5.93
C THR A 47 29.93 2.71 6.12
N ASP A 48 29.58 3.71 5.32
CA ASP A 48 30.18 5.05 5.35
C ASP A 48 29.40 6.03 6.24
N GLU A 49 30.13 6.86 7.00
CA GLU A 49 29.55 7.81 7.96
C GLU A 49 28.70 8.89 7.29
N VAL A 50 29.05 9.31 6.06
CA VAL A 50 28.30 10.35 5.34
C VAL A 50 26.93 9.83 4.91
N THR A 51 26.85 8.59 4.42
CA THR A 51 25.56 7.96 4.09
C THR A 51 24.69 7.82 5.34
N ARG A 52 25.25 7.38 6.48
CA ARG A 52 24.54 7.35 7.78
C ARG A 52 24.05 8.73 8.18
N ARG A 53 24.88 9.76 7.97
CA ARG A 53 24.51 11.16 8.25
C ARG A 53 23.37 11.65 7.38
N ILE A 54 23.35 11.34 6.08
CA ILE A 54 22.26 11.68 5.17
C ILE A 54 20.94 11.08 5.68
N TYR A 55 20.92 9.80 6.09
CA TYR A 55 19.72 9.16 6.64
C TYR A 55 19.32 9.72 8.01
N SER A 56 20.29 10.07 8.86
CA SER A 56 20.00 10.78 10.11
C SER A 56 19.32 12.14 9.86
N LEU A 57 19.76 12.87 8.83
CA LEU A 57 19.13 14.15 8.43
C LEU A 57 17.75 13.95 7.80
N LYS A 58 17.56 12.89 6.99
CA LYS A 58 16.25 12.44 6.51
C LYS A 58 15.30 12.25 7.69
N ASP A 59 15.73 11.50 8.70
CA ASP A 59 14.83 11.14 9.79
C ASP A 59 14.46 12.32 10.70
N GLN A 60 15.40 13.26 10.83
CA GLN A 60 15.19 14.56 11.49
C GLN A 60 14.40 15.55 10.63
N LEU A 61 14.04 15.18 9.39
CA LEU A 61 13.37 16.03 8.40
C LEU A 61 14.13 17.34 8.09
N LYS A 62 15.47 17.32 8.17
CA LYS A 62 16.34 18.50 7.97
C LYS A 62 16.67 18.73 6.48
N ARG A 63 15.69 19.23 5.73
CA ARG A 63 15.75 19.46 4.26
C ARG A 63 16.94 20.31 3.85
N ASP A 64 17.13 21.46 4.49
CA ASP A 64 18.18 22.42 4.11
C ASP A 64 19.58 21.83 4.33
N SER A 65 19.73 20.97 5.35
CA SER A 65 20.99 20.28 5.62
C SER A 65 21.31 19.16 4.63
N LEU A 66 20.32 18.69 3.86
CA LEU A 66 20.53 17.70 2.80
C LEU A 66 21.02 18.34 1.50
N TYR A 67 20.72 19.62 1.26
CA TYR A 67 21.03 20.31 0.01
C TYR A 67 22.49 20.21 -0.45
N PRO A 68 23.51 20.39 0.43
CA PRO A 68 24.91 20.29 0.02
C PRO A 68 25.28 18.93 -0.59
N TYR A 69 24.65 17.85 -0.14
CA TYR A 69 24.97 16.50 -0.59
C TYR A 69 24.41 16.19 -2.00
N LEU A 70 23.48 16.99 -2.52
CA LEU A 70 23.07 16.92 -3.93
C LEU A 70 24.19 17.34 -4.89
N HIS A 71 25.19 18.08 -4.40
CA HIS A 71 26.32 18.59 -5.19
C HIS A 71 27.65 17.96 -4.79
N ALA A 72 27.63 16.89 -3.99
CA ALA A 72 28.85 16.19 -3.58
C ALA A 72 29.56 15.54 -4.78
N ASP A 73 30.89 15.47 -4.75
CA ASP A 73 31.67 14.81 -5.79
C ASP A 73 31.34 13.31 -5.91
N ASP A 74 31.09 12.64 -4.78
CA ASP A 74 30.72 11.23 -4.74
C ASP A 74 29.24 11.02 -5.17
N PRO A 75 28.98 10.26 -6.25
CA PRO A 75 27.61 9.98 -6.71
C PRO A 75 26.78 9.22 -5.67
N THR A 76 27.40 8.47 -4.77
CA THR A 76 26.72 7.75 -3.68
C THR A 76 25.94 8.71 -2.79
N TYR A 77 26.54 9.85 -2.45
CA TYR A 77 25.91 10.86 -1.60
C TYR A 77 24.78 11.57 -2.32
N ARG A 78 24.95 11.88 -3.62
CA ARG A 78 23.88 12.46 -4.44
C ARG A 78 22.70 11.51 -4.56
N TYR A 79 22.96 10.22 -4.81
CA TYR A 79 21.96 9.15 -4.87
C TYR A 79 21.16 9.04 -3.57
N TYR A 80 21.84 8.84 -2.43
CA TYR A 80 21.15 8.68 -1.14
C TYR A 80 20.43 9.94 -0.69
N THR A 81 20.91 11.12 -1.09
CA THR A 81 20.22 12.39 -0.83
C THR A 81 18.92 12.50 -1.65
N ALA A 82 18.94 12.10 -2.92
CA ALA A 82 17.72 12.03 -3.73
C ALA A 82 16.71 11.03 -3.15
N MET A 83 17.15 9.84 -2.72
CA MET A 83 16.30 8.85 -2.06
C MET A 83 15.75 9.32 -0.71
N ALA A 84 16.56 10.03 0.08
CA ALA A 84 16.11 10.66 1.31
C ALA A 84 15.01 11.69 1.04
N MET A 85 15.20 12.57 0.06
CA MET A 85 14.19 13.55 -0.34
C MET A 85 12.92 12.89 -0.90
N ALA A 86 13.04 11.77 -1.62
CA ALA A 86 11.90 10.99 -2.10
C ALA A 86 11.02 10.48 -0.95
N SER A 87 11.63 9.99 0.13
CA SER A 87 10.92 9.53 1.33
C SER A 87 10.23 10.68 2.09
N MET A 88 10.74 11.91 1.97
CA MET A 88 10.12 13.08 2.59
C MET A 88 8.91 13.60 1.80
N GLY A 89 8.86 13.38 0.49
CA GLY A 89 7.71 13.71 -0.37
C GLY A 89 7.37 15.20 -0.48
N ASP A 90 8.32 16.09 -0.20
CA ASP A 90 8.08 17.54 -0.17
C ASP A 90 8.27 18.19 -1.56
N SER A 91 7.23 18.85 -2.06
CA SER A 91 7.29 19.60 -3.32
C SER A 91 8.30 20.76 -3.34
N LEU A 92 8.75 21.26 -2.19
CA LEU A 92 9.74 22.35 -2.12
C LEU A 92 11.12 21.95 -2.65
N VAL A 93 11.46 20.65 -2.67
CA VAL A 93 12.77 20.18 -3.13
C VAL A 93 12.88 19.99 -4.64
N ILE A 94 11.79 20.20 -5.40
CA ILE A 94 11.74 19.97 -6.86
C ILE A 94 12.80 20.77 -7.61
N ASP A 95 13.02 22.04 -7.24
CA ASP A 95 14.01 22.88 -7.89
C ASP A 95 15.45 22.41 -7.65
N SER A 96 15.70 21.77 -6.51
CA SER A 96 16.99 21.17 -6.17
C SER A 96 17.21 19.84 -6.89
N LEU A 97 16.15 19.02 -7.00
CA LEU A 97 16.22 17.69 -7.61
C LEU A 97 16.34 17.72 -9.14
N LYS A 98 15.74 18.72 -9.82
CA LYS A 98 15.74 18.76 -11.29
C LYS A 98 17.13 18.78 -11.91
N GLY A 99 18.13 19.35 -11.21
CA GLY A 99 19.52 19.37 -11.69
C GLY A 99 20.15 17.98 -11.78
N LEU A 100 19.74 17.05 -10.91
CA LEU A 100 20.24 15.67 -10.89
C LEU A 100 19.69 14.82 -12.04
N LEU A 101 18.66 15.27 -12.77
CA LEU A 101 18.20 14.57 -13.97
C LEU A 101 19.24 14.59 -15.10
N SER A 102 20.26 15.44 -15.02
CA SER A 102 21.38 15.50 -15.94
C SER A 102 22.70 15.01 -15.33
N ASP A 103 22.65 14.31 -14.19
CA ASP A 103 23.85 13.78 -13.52
C ASP A 103 24.62 12.82 -14.44
N PRO A 104 25.97 12.80 -14.43
CA PRO A 104 26.75 11.85 -15.22
C PRO A 104 26.46 10.38 -14.86
N VAL A 105 26.06 10.08 -13.61
CA VAL A 105 25.78 8.73 -13.13
C VAL A 105 24.29 8.41 -13.25
N GLN A 106 23.97 7.30 -13.94
CA GLN A 106 22.60 6.96 -14.29
C GLN A 106 21.72 6.70 -13.06
N GLU A 107 22.25 6.02 -12.05
CA GLU A 107 21.54 5.69 -10.82
C GLU A 107 21.11 6.95 -10.07
N VAL A 108 21.91 8.02 -10.14
CA VAL A 108 21.56 9.33 -9.56
C VAL A 108 20.41 9.97 -10.34
N ARG A 109 20.45 9.92 -11.69
CA ARG A 109 19.33 10.41 -12.53
C ARG A 109 18.03 9.67 -12.24
N ILE A 110 18.11 8.35 -12.08
CA ILE A 110 16.95 7.50 -11.74
C ILE A 110 16.41 7.84 -10.35
N ALA A 111 17.28 8.00 -9.33
CA ALA A 111 16.85 8.40 -8.00
C ALA A 111 16.19 9.79 -8.00
N ALA A 112 16.69 10.73 -8.81
CA ALA A 112 16.09 12.03 -8.99
C ALA A 112 14.70 11.96 -9.65
N ALA A 113 14.54 11.14 -10.70
CA ALA A 113 13.25 10.92 -11.35
C ALA A 113 12.23 10.31 -10.36
N TYR A 114 12.63 9.28 -9.60
CA TYR A 114 11.82 8.69 -8.54
C TYR A 114 11.40 9.74 -7.49
N ALA A 115 12.36 10.54 -7.00
CA ALA A 115 12.12 11.57 -5.99
C ALA A 115 11.13 12.64 -6.46
N LEU A 116 11.24 13.09 -7.72
CA LEU A 116 10.29 14.04 -8.32
C LEU A 116 8.87 13.45 -8.40
N GLY A 117 8.75 12.16 -8.77
CA GLY A 117 7.47 11.45 -8.73
C GLY A 117 6.87 11.38 -7.33
N GLN A 118 7.70 11.11 -6.31
CA GLN A 118 7.28 11.02 -4.91
C GLN A 118 6.83 12.36 -4.31
N CYS A 119 7.27 13.49 -4.88
CA CYS A 119 6.76 14.82 -4.50
C CYS A 119 5.28 15.03 -4.89
N ARG A 120 4.73 14.22 -5.82
CA ARG A 120 3.30 14.24 -6.24
C ARG A 120 2.77 15.62 -6.63
N SER A 121 3.65 16.46 -7.16
CA SER A 121 3.34 17.82 -7.57
C SER A 121 3.51 17.94 -9.07
N SER A 122 2.53 18.57 -9.75
CA SER A 122 2.60 18.85 -11.19
C SER A 122 3.83 19.66 -11.59
N ARG A 123 4.49 20.36 -10.65
CA ARG A 123 5.78 21.04 -10.88
C ARG A 123 6.90 20.09 -11.34
N GLY A 124 6.83 18.80 -11.00
CA GLY A 124 7.82 17.79 -11.40
C GLY A 124 7.67 17.33 -12.86
N GLU A 125 6.50 17.56 -13.48
CA GLU A 125 6.16 17.08 -14.82
C GLU A 125 7.11 17.61 -15.91
N LEU A 126 7.29 18.93 -15.98
CA LEU A 126 8.12 19.54 -17.02
C LEU A 126 9.61 19.14 -16.92
N PRO A 127 10.25 19.14 -15.73
CA PRO A 127 11.60 18.58 -15.57
C PRO A 127 11.73 17.13 -16.05
N LEU A 128 10.79 16.27 -15.67
CA LEU A 128 10.79 14.85 -16.05
C LEU A 128 10.68 14.67 -17.57
N LEU A 129 9.77 15.42 -18.21
CA LEU A 129 9.61 15.38 -19.67
C LEU A 129 10.87 15.84 -20.41
N LYS A 130 11.58 16.85 -19.90
CA LYS A 130 12.83 17.32 -20.51
C LYS A 130 13.97 16.29 -20.39
N ALA A 131 13.93 15.45 -19.36
CA ALA A 131 14.93 14.41 -19.13
C ALA A 131 14.60 13.08 -19.84
N PHE A 132 13.38 12.95 -20.35
CA PHE A 132 12.96 11.78 -21.10
C PHE A 132 13.66 11.76 -22.48
N ASP A 133 14.27 10.63 -22.83
CA ASP A 133 14.95 10.45 -24.11
C ASP A 133 14.10 9.58 -25.06
N PRO A 134 13.36 10.19 -26.01
CA PRO A 134 12.50 9.44 -26.93
C PRO A 134 13.28 8.69 -28.02
N TRP A 135 14.59 8.95 -28.17
CA TRP A 135 15.41 8.42 -29.26
C TRP A 135 16.54 7.51 -28.75
N ASP A 136 16.35 6.84 -27.61
CA ASP A 136 17.32 5.92 -26.99
C ASP A 136 17.50 4.63 -27.80
N SER A 137 18.08 4.75 -28.99
CA SER A 137 18.30 3.63 -29.92
C SER A 137 19.26 2.56 -29.38
N LEU A 138 20.05 2.91 -28.36
CA LEU A 138 21.03 2.03 -27.73
C LEU A 138 20.53 1.39 -26.42
N GLY A 139 19.31 1.72 -25.97
CA GLY A 139 18.73 1.23 -24.70
C GLY A 139 19.48 1.68 -23.44
N THR A 140 20.36 2.67 -23.57
CA THR A 140 21.24 3.16 -22.50
C THR A 140 20.48 3.93 -21.43
N SER A 141 19.34 4.51 -21.78
CA SER A 141 18.45 5.29 -20.93
C SER A 141 17.16 4.54 -20.57
N ALA A 142 16.98 3.28 -21.00
CA ALA A 142 15.75 2.51 -20.81
C ALA A 142 15.26 2.49 -19.35
N ALA A 143 16.14 2.23 -18.38
CA ALA A 143 15.80 2.22 -16.96
C ALA A 143 15.39 3.61 -16.42
N LEU A 144 16.03 4.67 -16.92
CA LEU A 144 15.68 6.06 -16.59
C LEU A 144 14.34 6.45 -17.20
N ASN A 145 14.13 6.16 -18.48
CA ASN A 145 12.87 6.42 -19.16
C ASN A 145 11.71 5.69 -18.48
N ALA A 146 11.91 4.43 -18.07
CA ALA A 146 10.89 3.68 -17.35
C ALA A 146 10.52 4.33 -16.00
N GLU A 147 11.51 4.79 -15.24
CA GLU A 147 11.30 5.53 -13.99
C GLU A 147 10.59 6.88 -14.24
N ILE A 148 10.99 7.59 -15.29
CA ILE A 148 10.35 8.86 -15.68
C ILE A 148 8.87 8.66 -16.00
N LEU A 149 8.51 7.60 -16.74
CA LEU A 149 7.10 7.30 -17.07
C LEU A 149 6.28 7.04 -15.80
N GLU A 150 6.81 6.26 -14.85
CA GLU A 150 6.16 6.04 -13.57
C GLU A 150 6.04 7.34 -12.75
N ALA A 151 7.11 8.14 -12.69
CA ALA A 151 7.14 9.41 -11.98
C ALA A 151 6.13 10.41 -12.55
N ILE A 152 6.03 10.52 -13.88
CA ILE A 152 4.98 11.30 -14.56
C ILE A 152 3.60 10.76 -14.21
N GLY A 153 3.39 9.44 -14.13
CA GLY A 153 2.13 8.87 -13.66
C GLY A 153 1.75 9.33 -12.25
N LYS A 154 2.72 9.49 -11.35
CA LYS A 154 2.51 9.94 -9.96
C LYS A 154 2.21 11.43 -9.85
N CYS A 155 2.81 12.29 -10.68
CA CYS A 155 2.75 13.74 -10.50
C CYS A 155 2.10 14.52 -11.66
N GLY A 156 2.00 13.93 -12.84
CA GLY A 156 1.54 14.58 -14.07
C GLY A 156 0.04 14.85 -14.13
N GLN A 157 -0.37 15.74 -15.03
CA GLN A 157 -1.75 16.16 -15.26
C GLN A 157 -2.42 15.30 -16.33
N ALA A 158 -3.75 15.28 -16.33
CA ALA A 158 -4.54 14.44 -17.25
C ALA A 158 -4.19 14.65 -18.74
N ALA A 159 -3.84 15.88 -19.14
CA ALA A 159 -3.46 16.20 -20.52
C ALA A 159 -2.25 15.37 -21.02
N TYR A 160 -1.32 15.02 -20.14
CA TYR A 160 -0.13 14.26 -20.51
C TYR A 160 -0.34 12.75 -20.56
N LEU A 161 -1.40 12.24 -19.91
CA LEU A 161 -1.76 10.84 -20.05
C LEU A 161 -2.03 10.50 -21.52
N GLU A 162 -2.76 11.37 -22.24
CA GLU A 162 -3.03 11.19 -23.67
C GLU A 162 -1.73 11.12 -24.48
N SER A 163 -0.81 12.06 -24.26
CA SER A 163 0.50 12.04 -24.93
C SER A 163 1.29 10.78 -24.60
N MET A 164 1.32 10.34 -23.34
CA MET A 164 2.04 9.14 -22.91
C MET A 164 1.51 7.87 -23.61
N VAL A 165 0.19 7.75 -23.79
CA VAL A 165 -0.43 6.52 -24.35
C VAL A 165 -0.59 6.56 -25.87
N THR A 166 -0.39 7.69 -26.54
CA THR A 166 -0.55 7.78 -28.00
C THR A 166 0.77 7.64 -28.76
N VAL A 167 1.92 7.82 -28.11
CA VAL A 167 3.22 7.76 -28.78
C VAL A 167 3.50 6.35 -29.32
N SER A 168 3.70 6.25 -30.65
CA SER A 168 3.86 5.01 -31.41
C SER A 168 5.31 4.70 -31.82
N THR A 169 6.27 5.54 -31.45
CA THR A 169 7.68 5.45 -31.88
C THR A 169 8.50 4.37 -31.14
N TYR A 170 7.89 3.57 -30.28
CA TYR A 170 8.61 2.64 -29.39
C TYR A 170 8.44 1.17 -29.80
N SER A 171 9.53 0.41 -29.68
CA SER A 171 9.55 -1.03 -29.94
C SER A 171 8.70 -1.77 -28.91
N PRO A 172 7.75 -2.63 -29.33
CA PRO A 172 7.03 -3.54 -28.44
C PRO A 172 7.94 -4.49 -27.64
N GLU A 173 9.18 -4.70 -28.08
CA GLU A 173 10.17 -5.64 -27.54
C GLU A 173 10.97 -5.08 -26.34
N ASP A 174 10.94 -3.76 -26.08
CA ASP A 174 11.65 -3.18 -24.93
C ASP A 174 10.89 -3.43 -23.62
N SER A 175 11.24 -4.52 -22.94
CA SER A 175 10.60 -4.93 -21.68
C SER A 175 10.67 -3.89 -20.55
N VAL A 176 11.74 -3.09 -20.48
CA VAL A 176 11.94 -2.09 -19.42
C VAL A 176 11.04 -0.90 -19.68
N TYR A 177 10.97 -0.45 -20.92
CA TYR A 177 10.03 0.58 -21.32
C TYR A 177 8.58 0.15 -21.12
N GLN A 178 8.18 -1.05 -21.56
CA GLN A 178 6.81 -1.54 -21.37
C GLN A 178 6.42 -1.59 -19.90
N LEU A 179 7.35 -1.99 -19.02
CA LEU A 179 7.16 -1.95 -17.58
C LEU A 179 6.92 -0.51 -17.09
N GLY A 180 7.77 0.44 -17.46
CA GLY A 180 7.62 1.85 -17.09
C GLY A 180 6.31 2.47 -17.58
N LEU A 181 5.93 2.19 -18.82
CA LEU A 181 4.66 2.64 -19.40
C LEU A 181 3.46 2.06 -18.64
N ALA A 182 3.47 0.74 -18.36
CA ALA A 182 2.40 0.10 -17.59
C ALA A 182 2.27 0.71 -16.19
N ARG A 183 3.41 0.98 -15.52
CA ARG A 183 3.42 1.66 -14.21
C ARG A 183 2.89 3.09 -14.31
N GLY A 184 3.31 3.87 -15.30
CA GLY A 184 2.81 5.23 -15.54
C GLY A 184 1.30 5.27 -15.71
N ILE A 185 0.75 4.44 -16.61
CA ILE A 185 -0.71 4.30 -16.83
C ILE A 185 -1.42 3.90 -15.52
N PHE A 186 -0.86 2.94 -14.78
CA PHE A 186 -1.45 2.50 -13.53
C PHE A 186 -1.46 3.60 -12.45
N GLN A 187 -0.39 4.38 -12.32
CA GLN A 187 -0.33 5.50 -11.37
C GLN A 187 -1.34 6.61 -11.71
N TYR A 188 -1.58 6.89 -13.00
CA TYR A 188 -2.68 7.77 -13.42
C TYR A 188 -4.05 7.22 -12.98
N ALA A 189 -4.30 5.92 -13.18
CA ALA A 189 -5.56 5.30 -12.77
C ALA A 189 -5.77 5.31 -11.25
N LEU A 190 -4.70 5.14 -10.44
CA LEU A 190 -4.77 5.30 -8.98
C LEU A 190 -5.18 6.72 -8.54
N ARG A 191 -5.03 7.71 -9.42
CA ARG A 191 -5.44 9.10 -9.23
C ARG A 191 -6.78 9.41 -9.92
N GLY A 192 -7.49 8.39 -10.41
CA GLY A 192 -8.80 8.52 -11.07
C GLY A 192 -8.74 9.03 -12.51
N MET A 193 -7.55 9.06 -13.13
CA MET A 193 -7.37 9.49 -14.51
C MET A 193 -7.19 8.25 -15.40
N VAL A 194 -8.13 8.04 -16.32
CA VAL A 194 -8.17 6.88 -17.22
C VAL A 194 -8.36 7.39 -18.65
N HIS A 195 -7.66 6.79 -19.60
CA HIS A 195 -7.78 7.10 -21.02
C HIS A 195 -8.07 5.83 -21.82
N PRO A 196 -9.01 5.82 -22.79
CA PRO A 196 -9.37 4.63 -23.56
C PRO A 196 -8.17 3.95 -24.23
N GLU A 197 -7.29 4.74 -24.84
CA GLU A 197 -6.06 4.25 -25.46
C GLU A 197 -5.10 3.62 -24.43
N GLY A 198 -5.03 4.16 -23.21
CA GLY A 198 -4.26 3.55 -22.12
C GLY A 198 -4.81 2.19 -21.74
N THR A 199 -6.14 2.06 -21.66
CA THR A 199 -6.80 0.77 -21.43
C THR A 199 -6.51 -0.23 -22.56
N ARG A 200 -6.60 0.20 -23.83
CA ARG A 200 -6.26 -0.62 -24.99
C ARG A 200 -4.84 -1.19 -24.87
N ARG A 201 -3.85 -0.34 -24.59
CA ARG A 201 -2.46 -0.76 -24.40
C ARG A 201 -2.30 -1.79 -23.29
N MET A 202 -2.95 -1.58 -22.14
CA MET A 202 -2.88 -2.53 -21.03
C MET A 202 -3.45 -3.90 -21.42
N ILE A 203 -4.51 -3.95 -22.23
CA ILE A 203 -5.06 -5.21 -22.72
C ILE A 203 -4.07 -5.91 -23.66
N GLU A 204 -3.49 -5.17 -24.60
CA GLU A 204 -2.46 -5.71 -25.50
C GLU A 204 -1.25 -6.25 -24.74
N MET A 205 -0.85 -5.56 -23.65
CA MET A 205 0.24 -6.04 -22.80
C MET A 205 -0.10 -7.41 -22.20
N VAL A 206 -1.30 -7.55 -21.62
CA VAL A 206 -1.73 -8.78 -20.95
C VAL A 206 -1.85 -9.96 -21.93
N ALA A 207 -2.40 -9.70 -23.12
CA ALA A 207 -2.68 -10.72 -24.13
C ALA A 207 -1.40 -11.28 -24.81
N ASP A 208 -0.35 -10.48 -24.96
CA ASP A 208 0.90 -10.94 -25.59
C ASP A 208 1.82 -11.64 -24.58
N GLN A 209 1.75 -12.97 -24.54
CA GLN A 209 2.56 -13.81 -23.66
C GLN A 209 4.08 -13.71 -23.91
N ARG A 210 4.52 -13.12 -25.04
CA ARG A 210 5.94 -12.88 -25.32
C ARG A 210 6.50 -11.71 -24.51
N ARG A 211 5.63 -10.84 -23.97
CA ARG A 211 6.03 -9.69 -23.16
C ARG A 211 6.46 -10.11 -21.75
N ALA A 212 7.30 -9.29 -21.13
CA ALA A 212 7.78 -9.54 -19.78
C ALA A 212 6.64 -9.64 -18.74
N THR A 213 6.71 -10.66 -17.89
CA THR A 213 5.70 -10.95 -16.87
C THR A 213 5.42 -9.76 -15.94
N SER A 214 6.44 -8.96 -15.62
CA SER A 214 6.31 -7.76 -14.77
C SER A 214 5.37 -6.71 -15.37
N ALA A 215 5.54 -6.38 -16.66
CA ALA A 215 4.67 -5.44 -17.36
C ALA A 215 3.25 -6.01 -17.52
N ARG A 216 3.15 -7.30 -17.89
CA ARG A 216 1.87 -8.03 -17.98
C ARG A 216 1.10 -7.99 -16.66
N LEU A 217 1.78 -8.15 -15.53
CA LEU A 217 1.15 -8.25 -14.22
C LEU A 217 0.61 -6.90 -13.73
N ILE A 218 1.34 -5.80 -13.99
CA ILE A 218 0.84 -4.45 -13.72
C ILE A 218 -0.35 -4.13 -14.63
N ALA A 219 -0.28 -4.52 -15.90
CA ALA A 219 -1.38 -4.36 -16.83
C ALA A 219 -2.63 -5.15 -16.40
N ALA A 220 -2.49 -6.40 -15.97
CA ALA A 220 -3.59 -7.18 -15.42
C ALA A 220 -4.12 -6.56 -14.12
N THR A 221 -3.25 -6.03 -13.26
CA THR A 221 -3.66 -5.34 -12.02
C THR A 221 -4.45 -4.06 -12.30
N TYR A 222 -4.04 -3.29 -13.31
CA TYR A 222 -4.80 -2.15 -13.81
C TYR A 222 -6.20 -2.59 -14.26
N LEU A 223 -6.29 -3.63 -15.11
CA LEU A 223 -7.59 -4.11 -15.59
C LEU A 223 -8.47 -4.61 -14.43
N ALA A 224 -7.90 -5.27 -13.44
CA ALA A 224 -8.62 -5.76 -12.27
C ALA A 224 -9.09 -4.63 -11.34
N ARG A 225 -8.32 -3.56 -11.15
CA ARG A 225 -8.58 -2.52 -10.13
C ARG A 225 -9.24 -1.26 -10.66
N THR A 226 -9.03 -0.90 -11.92
CA THR A 226 -9.57 0.32 -12.49
C THR A 226 -11.08 0.15 -12.70
N PRO A 227 -11.93 0.98 -12.09
CA PRO A 227 -13.38 0.91 -12.27
C PRO A 227 -13.77 1.44 -13.67
N LYS A 228 -14.94 1.01 -14.18
CA LYS A 228 -15.56 1.55 -15.40
C LYS A 228 -14.69 1.45 -16.67
N ILE A 229 -13.93 0.37 -16.82
CA ILE A 229 -13.24 0.05 -18.08
C ILE A 229 -14.12 -0.86 -18.95
N THR A 230 -14.02 -0.71 -20.26
CA THR A 230 -14.73 -1.54 -21.25
C THR A 230 -13.81 -2.65 -21.74
N ILE A 231 -14.26 -3.91 -21.65
CA ILE A 231 -13.48 -5.10 -22.03
C ILE A 231 -14.30 -6.12 -22.84
N ASP A 232 -15.53 -5.80 -23.22
CA ASP A 232 -16.53 -6.75 -23.76
C ASP A 232 -16.04 -7.51 -24.99
N THR A 233 -15.27 -6.85 -25.85
CA THR A 233 -14.76 -7.44 -27.10
C THR A 233 -13.61 -8.44 -26.89
N LEU A 234 -13.10 -8.58 -25.67
CA LEU A 234 -11.86 -9.32 -25.37
C LEU A 234 -12.07 -10.46 -24.35
N VAL A 235 -13.33 -10.71 -23.98
CA VAL A 235 -13.66 -11.74 -23.00
C VAL A 235 -13.18 -13.14 -23.45
N PRO A 236 -13.38 -13.59 -24.70
CA PRO A 236 -12.91 -14.89 -25.14
C PRO A 236 -11.39 -15.08 -24.97
N GLU A 237 -10.60 -14.08 -25.34
CA GLU A 237 -9.14 -14.07 -25.21
C GLU A 237 -8.72 -14.08 -23.75
N LEU A 238 -9.35 -13.25 -22.91
CA LEU A 238 -9.06 -13.18 -21.47
C LEU A 238 -9.43 -14.47 -20.74
N VAL A 239 -10.52 -15.14 -21.13
CA VAL A 239 -10.91 -16.46 -20.60
C VAL A 239 -9.90 -17.53 -21.03
N SER A 240 -9.48 -17.53 -22.29
CA SER A 240 -8.45 -18.44 -22.80
C SER A 240 -7.12 -18.25 -22.05
N LEU A 241 -6.76 -16.99 -21.79
CA LEU A 241 -5.57 -16.64 -21.02
C LEU A 241 -5.71 -17.09 -19.56
N LEU A 242 -6.83 -16.80 -18.90
CA LEU A 242 -7.09 -17.24 -17.51
C LEU A 242 -6.93 -18.77 -17.36
N LYS A 243 -7.39 -19.54 -18.36
CA LYS A 243 -7.29 -21.00 -18.36
C LYS A 243 -5.86 -21.51 -18.56
N SER A 244 -5.06 -20.84 -19.39
CA SER A 244 -3.72 -21.30 -19.80
C SER A 244 -2.57 -20.71 -18.98
N GLU A 245 -2.81 -19.62 -18.25
CA GLU A 245 -1.78 -18.88 -17.53
C GLU A 245 -1.23 -19.66 -16.32
N PRO A 246 0.08 -19.97 -16.29
CA PRO A 246 0.68 -20.71 -15.17
C PRO A 246 0.81 -19.89 -13.88
N ASP A 247 1.03 -18.57 -13.95
CA ASP A 247 1.27 -17.74 -12.77
C ASP A 247 -0.04 -17.45 -11.99
N PRO A 248 -0.18 -17.92 -10.73
CA PRO A 248 -1.35 -17.61 -9.90
C PRO A 248 -1.57 -16.12 -9.68
N SER A 249 -0.52 -15.31 -9.63
CA SER A 249 -0.62 -13.86 -9.45
C SER A 249 -1.33 -13.19 -10.64
N MET A 250 -1.05 -13.69 -11.84
CA MET A 250 -1.72 -13.26 -13.06
C MET A 250 -3.16 -13.76 -13.10
N ARG A 251 -3.39 -15.06 -12.84
CA ARG A 251 -4.76 -15.64 -12.78
C ARG A 251 -5.66 -14.91 -11.79
N LEU A 252 -5.12 -14.49 -10.65
CA LEU A 252 -5.83 -13.71 -9.64
C LEU A 252 -6.38 -12.39 -10.20
N MET A 253 -5.59 -11.66 -10.98
CA MET A 253 -6.01 -10.41 -11.62
C MET A 253 -6.95 -10.65 -12.81
N LEU A 254 -6.67 -11.69 -13.61
CA LEU A 254 -7.50 -12.08 -14.74
C LEU A 254 -8.91 -12.52 -14.31
N ALA A 255 -9.05 -13.25 -13.20
CA ALA A 255 -10.35 -13.68 -12.69
C ALA A 255 -11.28 -12.48 -12.41
N LEU A 256 -10.78 -11.44 -11.73
CA LEU A 256 -11.53 -10.21 -11.51
C LEU A 256 -11.83 -9.47 -12.81
N THR A 257 -10.85 -9.42 -13.72
CA THR A 257 -11.01 -8.75 -15.01
C THR A 257 -12.10 -9.42 -15.84
N VAL A 258 -12.06 -10.74 -16.01
CA VAL A 258 -13.08 -11.52 -16.73
C VAL A 258 -14.47 -11.30 -16.15
N GLY A 259 -14.59 -11.29 -14.82
CA GLY A 259 -15.86 -11.01 -14.13
C GLY A 259 -16.50 -9.68 -14.50
N LYS A 260 -15.70 -8.62 -14.64
CA LYS A 260 -16.20 -7.26 -14.96
C LYS A 260 -17.00 -7.18 -16.27
N SER A 261 -16.80 -8.12 -17.20
CA SER A 261 -17.56 -8.14 -18.45
C SER A 261 -19.04 -8.42 -18.26
N GLY A 262 -19.44 -9.09 -17.16
CA GLY A 262 -20.83 -9.51 -16.94
C GLY A 262 -21.37 -10.50 -17.98
N SER A 263 -20.54 -10.99 -18.91
CA SER A 263 -20.98 -11.86 -20.01
C SER A 263 -21.22 -13.31 -19.56
N GLU A 264 -22.09 -14.02 -20.28
CA GLU A 264 -22.36 -15.44 -20.02
C GLU A 264 -21.11 -16.31 -20.15
N LEU A 265 -20.23 -16.02 -21.12
CA LEU A 265 -18.96 -16.72 -21.30
C LEU A 265 -18.06 -16.54 -20.08
N ALA A 266 -17.95 -15.31 -19.55
CA ALA A 266 -17.18 -15.05 -18.34
C ALA A 266 -17.74 -15.82 -17.14
N ARG A 267 -19.06 -15.77 -16.94
CA ARG A 267 -19.74 -16.46 -15.82
C ARG A 267 -19.49 -17.97 -15.86
N THR A 268 -19.81 -18.61 -16.97
CA THR A 268 -19.69 -20.07 -17.14
C THR A 268 -18.23 -20.53 -17.02
N SER A 269 -17.29 -19.74 -17.53
CA SER A 269 -15.86 -20.03 -17.41
C SER A 269 -15.34 -19.91 -15.98
N LEU A 270 -15.72 -18.86 -15.25
CA LEU A 270 -15.32 -18.68 -13.84
C LEU A 270 -15.85 -19.83 -12.97
N ILE A 271 -17.13 -20.20 -13.14
CA ILE A 271 -17.74 -21.32 -12.42
C ILE A 271 -17.08 -22.66 -12.79
N GLY A 272 -16.81 -22.89 -14.07
CA GLY A 272 -16.21 -24.14 -14.55
C GLY A 272 -14.73 -24.30 -14.15
N LEU A 273 -13.99 -23.20 -14.03
CA LEU A 273 -12.57 -23.21 -13.63
C LEU A 273 -12.38 -23.26 -12.11
N TYR A 274 -13.32 -22.72 -11.33
CA TYR A 274 -13.26 -22.70 -9.86
C TYR A 274 -12.87 -24.03 -9.21
N PRO A 275 -13.52 -25.18 -9.50
CA PRO A 275 -13.20 -26.44 -8.84
C PRO A 275 -11.83 -27.03 -9.25
N LEU A 276 -11.23 -26.51 -10.33
CA LEU A 276 -9.91 -26.94 -10.82
C LEU A 276 -8.77 -26.11 -10.23
N GLU A 277 -9.08 -24.95 -9.64
CA GLU A 277 -8.07 -24.01 -9.15
C GLU A 277 -7.56 -24.39 -7.75
N LYS A 278 -6.24 -24.61 -7.67
CA LYS A 278 -5.57 -25.02 -6.43
C LYS A 278 -5.22 -23.84 -5.54
N ASN A 279 -4.95 -22.66 -6.12
CA ASN A 279 -4.55 -21.50 -5.35
C ASN A 279 -5.76 -20.82 -4.70
N VAL A 280 -5.77 -20.78 -3.36
CA VAL A 280 -6.84 -20.20 -2.53
C VAL A 280 -7.14 -18.74 -2.90
N MET A 281 -6.11 -17.95 -3.21
CA MET A 281 -6.25 -16.53 -3.51
C MET A 281 -6.91 -16.32 -4.87
N VAL A 282 -6.59 -17.17 -5.85
CA VAL A 282 -7.29 -17.18 -7.14
C VAL A 282 -8.75 -17.60 -6.95
N ARG A 283 -9.05 -18.65 -6.17
CA ARG A 283 -10.43 -19.05 -5.84
C ARG A 283 -11.22 -17.92 -5.20
N CYS A 284 -10.63 -17.20 -4.23
CA CYS A 284 -11.24 -16.02 -3.63
C CYS A 284 -11.60 -14.95 -4.68
N ASN A 285 -10.73 -14.70 -5.66
CA ASN A 285 -11.03 -13.73 -6.71
C ASN A 285 -12.02 -14.24 -7.76
N MET A 286 -12.05 -15.54 -8.05
CA MET A 286 -13.09 -16.15 -8.88
C MET A 286 -14.46 -15.98 -8.24
N VAL A 287 -14.59 -16.27 -6.94
CA VAL A 287 -15.83 -16.05 -6.18
C VAL A 287 -16.20 -14.57 -6.15
N ARG A 288 -15.23 -13.69 -5.86
CA ARG A 288 -15.45 -12.23 -5.85
C ARG A 288 -15.95 -11.72 -7.19
N ALA A 289 -15.41 -12.24 -8.30
CA ALA A 289 -15.83 -11.88 -9.65
C ALA A 289 -17.31 -12.20 -9.92
N LEU A 290 -17.89 -13.18 -9.21
CA LEU A 290 -19.30 -13.55 -9.37
C LEU A 290 -20.28 -12.45 -8.95
N SER A 291 -19.83 -11.42 -8.20
CA SER A 291 -20.65 -10.25 -7.86
C SER A 291 -21.08 -9.42 -9.07
N SER A 292 -20.52 -9.71 -10.25
CA SER A 292 -20.84 -9.03 -11.52
C SER A 292 -22.04 -9.67 -12.25
N PHE A 293 -22.57 -10.79 -11.77
CA PHE A 293 -23.68 -11.52 -12.40
C PHE A 293 -24.93 -11.54 -11.52
N ALA A 294 -26.08 -11.91 -12.10
CA ALA A 294 -27.31 -12.02 -11.35
C ALA A 294 -27.25 -13.22 -10.38
N TYR A 295 -27.68 -13.01 -9.13
CA TYR A 295 -27.60 -14.03 -8.08
C TYR A 295 -28.17 -15.41 -8.45
N PRO A 296 -29.35 -15.54 -9.10
CA PRO A 296 -29.87 -16.85 -9.49
C PRO A 296 -28.93 -17.66 -10.40
N GLU A 297 -28.08 -16.97 -11.18
CA GLU A 297 -27.16 -17.62 -12.13
C GLU A 297 -25.87 -18.12 -11.47
N VAL A 298 -25.57 -17.64 -10.25
CA VAL A 298 -24.32 -17.95 -9.52
C VAL A 298 -24.58 -18.57 -8.14
N LYS A 299 -25.84 -18.71 -7.73
CA LYS A 299 -26.25 -19.21 -6.41
C LYS A 299 -25.61 -20.56 -6.05
N GLU A 300 -25.62 -21.53 -6.96
CA GLU A 300 -25.03 -22.85 -6.71
C GLU A 300 -23.51 -22.78 -6.52
N ALA A 301 -22.83 -21.92 -7.29
CA ALA A 301 -21.39 -21.70 -7.14
C ALA A 301 -21.06 -21.04 -5.79
N LEU A 302 -21.89 -20.07 -5.34
CA LEU A 302 -21.75 -19.48 -4.01
C LEU A 302 -22.01 -20.50 -2.90
N HIS A 303 -22.99 -21.40 -3.08
CA HIS A 303 -23.29 -22.46 -2.13
C HIS A 303 -22.12 -23.44 -1.96
N ALA A 304 -21.46 -23.81 -3.06
CA ALA A 304 -20.24 -24.59 -3.03
C ALA A 304 -19.10 -23.84 -2.29
N ALA A 305 -18.94 -22.55 -2.55
CA ALA A 305 -17.88 -21.72 -1.94
C ALA A 305 -18.00 -21.58 -0.41
N PHE A 306 -19.20 -21.65 0.18
CA PHE A 306 -19.35 -21.66 1.64
C PHE A 306 -18.79 -22.93 2.31
N ASN A 307 -18.62 -24.01 1.55
CA ASN A 307 -18.08 -25.29 2.01
C ASN A 307 -16.66 -25.56 1.48
N ASP A 308 -16.00 -24.54 0.91
CA ASP A 308 -14.59 -24.65 0.49
C ASP A 308 -13.69 -25.01 1.69
N GLU A 309 -12.61 -25.73 1.42
CA GLU A 309 -11.59 -26.08 2.43
C GLU A 309 -11.00 -24.84 3.12
N SER A 310 -10.91 -23.71 2.41
CA SER A 310 -10.40 -22.46 2.93
C SER A 310 -11.52 -21.57 3.44
N ALA A 311 -11.39 -21.17 4.70
CA ALA A 311 -12.27 -20.19 5.33
C ALA A 311 -12.36 -18.87 4.55
N TYR A 312 -11.28 -18.44 3.88
CA TYR A 312 -11.27 -17.21 3.10
C TYR A 312 -12.27 -17.24 1.97
N VAL A 313 -12.42 -18.36 1.28
CA VAL A 313 -13.34 -18.50 0.16
C VAL A 313 -14.79 -18.36 0.64
N GLY A 314 -15.14 -18.99 1.77
CA GLY A 314 -16.47 -18.84 2.37
C GLY A 314 -16.74 -17.44 2.95
N ILE A 315 -15.71 -16.75 3.46
CA ILE A 315 -15.82 -15.34 3.88
C ILE A 315 -16.10 -14.46 2.66
N VAL A 316 -15.34 -14.61 1.57
CA VAL A 316 -15.54 -13.86 0.33
C VAL A 316 -16.91 -14.18 -0.29
N ALA A 317 -17.36 -15.44 -0.25
CA ALA A 317 -18.71 -15.79 -0.69
C ALA A 317 -19.80 -15.04 0.11
N SER A 318 -19.60 -14.83 1.41
CA SER A 318 -20.51 -14.03 2.25
C SER A 318 -20.50 -12.55 1.84
N GLU A 319 -19.34 -12.00 1.46
CA GLU A 319 -19.22 -10.64 0.93
C GLU A 319 -19.92 -10.46 -0.41
N VAL A 320 -19.82 -11.46 -1.30
CA VAL A 320 -20.52 -11.46 -2.59
C VAL A 320 -22.03 -11.57 -2.37
N LEU A 321 -22.47 -12.46 -1.47
CA LEU A 321 -23.87 -12.62 -1.13
C LEU A 321 -24.48 -11.30 -0.64
N MET A 322 -23.76 -10.50 0.15
CA MET A 322 -24.21 -9.16 0.58
C MET A 322 -24.45 -8.18 -0.57
N GLN A 323 -23.76 -8.35 -1.69
CA GLN A 323 -23.84 -7.43 -2.82
C GLN A 323 -24.99 -7.78 -3.77
N ILE A 324 -25.18 -9.07 -4.05
CA ILE A 324 -26.10 -9.53 -5.11
C ILE A 324 -27.23 -10.45 -4.64
N GLY A 325 -27.16 -10.99 -3.42
CA GLY A 325 -28.10 -12.00 -2.94
C GLY A 325 -29.55 -11.53 -2.93
N ASP A 326 -30.50 -12.43 -3.23
CA ASP A 326 -31.93 -12.14 -3.15
C ASP A 326 -32.40 -12.09 -1.67
N PRO A 327 -32.86 -10.94 -1.15
CA PRO A 327 -33.37 -10.80 0.21
C PRO A 327 -34.46 -11.81 0.60
N LYS A 328 -35.24 -12.32 -0.36
CA LYS A 328 -36.32 -13.30 -0.13
C LYS A 328 -35.79 -14.65 0.33
N GLU A 329 -34.55 -15.00 -0.02
CA GLU A 329 -33.91 -16.28 0.31
C GLU A 329 -33.16 -16.28 1.66
N THR A 330 -33.29 -15.19 2.42
CA THR A 330 -32.67 -15.10 3.75
C THR A 330 -33.12 -16.18 4.75
N PRO A 331 -34.34 -16.78 4.68
CA PRO A 331 -34.68 -17.96 5.47
C PRO A 331 -33.79 -19.17 5.16
N GLU A 332 -33.55 -19.46 3.88
CA GLU A 332 -32.71 -20.57 3.42
C GLU A 332 -31.26 -20.35 3.82
N TRP A 333 -30.75 -19.13 3.68
CA TRP A 333 -29.39 -18.80 4.12
C TRP A 333 -29.21 -18.92 5.63
N LEU A 334 -30.26 -18.66 6.42
CA LEU A 334 -30.22 -18.86 7.87
C LEU A 334 -30.11 -20.35 8.23
N ILE A 335 -30.82 -21.21 7.50
CA ILE A 335 -30.69 -22.67 7.64
C ILE A 335 -29.26 -23.10 7.29
N LEU A 336 -28.72 -22.60 6.17
CA LEU A 336 -27.33 -22.83 5.77
C LEU A 336 -26.34 -22.35 6.83
N ALA A 337 -26.48 -21.11 7.34
CA ALA A 337 -25.58 -20.58 8.36
C ALA A 337 -25.50 -21.44 9.62
N ARG A 338 -26.61 -22.09 9.98
CA ARG A 338 -26.67 -23.02 11.12
C ARG A 338 -25.97 -24.35 10.84
N SER A 339 -25.93 -24.80 9.58
CA SER A 339 -25.24 -26.05 9.19
C SER A 339 -23.73 -25.86 8.97
N ILE A 340 -23.28 -24.66 8.61
CA ILE A 340 -21.84 -24.36 8.42
C ILE A 340 -21.06 -24.64 9.72
N GLN A 341 -19.99 -25.42 9.62
CA GLN A 341 -19.16 -25.76 10.78
C GLN A 341 -18.09 -24.68 11.04
N HIS A 342 -17.50 -24.11 9.98
CA HIS A 342 -16.41 -23.15 10.15
C HIS A 342 -16.90 -21.84 10.79
N PRO A 343 -16.39 -21.44 11.96
CA PRO A 343 -16.96 -20.36 12.76
C PRO A 343 -16.91 -19.00 12.04
N TRP A 344 -15.83 -18.72 11.31
CA TRP A 344 -15.67 -17.47 10.58
C TRP A 344 -16.63 -17.35 9.38
N VAL A 345 -16.88 -18.46 8.68
CA VAL A 345 -17.80 -18.47 7.53
C VAL A 345 -19.22 -18.29 8.05
N LYS A 346 -19.61 -19.03 9.11
CA LYS A 346 -20.88 -18.86 9.81
C LYS A 346 -21.11 -17.42 10.26
N ALA A 347 -20.12 -16.80 10.92
CA ALA A 347 -20.23 -15.43 11.41
C ALA A 347 -20.41 -14.41 10.27
N ASN A 348 -19.66 -14.54 9.17
CA ASN A 348 -19.81 -13.64 8.02
C ASN A 348 -21.11 -13.86 7.25
N LEU A 349 -21.61 -15.09 7.19
CA LEU A 349 -22.93 -15.37 6.62
C LEU A 349 -24.04 -14.74 7.46
N TYR A 350 -23.92 -14.73 8.79
CA TYR A 350 -24.82 -13.97 9.66
C TYR A 350 -24.76 -12.46 9.41
N VAL A 351 -23.59 -11.88 9.11
CA VAL A 351 -23.49 -10.47 8.68
C VAL A 351 -24.31 -10.25 7.41
N ALA A 352 -24.18 -11.15 6.43
CA ALA A 352 -24.89 -11.03 5.16
C ALA A 352 -26.41 -11.12 5.32
N ILE A 353 -26.89 -12.13 6.05
CA ILE A 353 -28.31 -12.30 6.38
C ILE A 353 -28.82 -11.06 7.11
N SER A 354 -28.08 -10.58 8.11
CA SER A 354 -28.48 -9.40 8.89
C SER A 354 -28.58 -8.13 8.05
N ARG A 355 -27.75 -8.01 7.00
CA ARG A 355 -27.76 -6.87 6.07
C ARG A 355 -28.95 -6.90 5.11
N LEU A 356 -29.29 -8.08 4.60
CA LEU A 356 -30.25 -8.24 3.50
C LEU A 356 -31.66 -8.62 3.96
N CYS A 357 -31.83 -9.23 5.14
CA CYS A 357 -33.13 -9.75 5.57
C CYS A 357 -34.23 -8.66 5.60
N PRO A 358 -35.25 -8.77 4.73
CA PRO A 358 -36.22 -7.72 4.52
C PRO A 358 -37.22 -7.65 5.68
N VAL A 359 -37.83 -6.47 5.86
CA VAL A 359 -38.75 -6.19 6.99
C VAL A 359 -39.96 -7.12 7.01
N PHE A 360 -40.43 -7.59 5.85
CA PHE A 360 -41.59 -8.50 5.73
C PHE A 360 -41.30 -9.95 6.13
N LEU A 361 -40.06 -10.30 6.52
CA LEU A 361 -39.69 -11.61 7.09
C LEU A 361 -39.37 -11.50 8.58
N PRO A 362 -40.35 -11.15 9.45
CA PRO A 362 -40.09 -10.88 10.87
C PRO A 362 -39.58 -12.10 11.64
N ALA A 363 -40.00 -13.31 11.27
CA ALA A 363 -39.53 -14.55 11.88
C ALA A 363 -38.02 -14.75 11.65
N THR A 364 -37.55 -14.62 10.41
CA THR A 364 -36.12 -14.74 10.06
C THR A 364 -35.30 -13.64 10.73
N ARG A 365 -35.79 -12.39 10.73
CA ARG A 365 -35.13 -11.26 11.41
C ARG A 365 -35.00 -11.49 12.92
N THR A 366 -36.00 -12.09 13.55
CA THR A 366 -35.97 -12.40 14.98
C THR A 366 -35.00 -13.55 15.26
N ALA A 367 -35.07 -14.61 14.47
CA ALA A 367 -34.21 -15.79 14.60
C ALA A 367 -32.72 -15.45 14.41
N VAL A 368 -32.36 -14.71 13.36
CA VAL A 368 -30.96 -14.32 13.11
C VAL A 368 -30.42 -13.43 14.22
N GLN A 369 -31.22 -12.49 14.75
CA GLN A 369 -30.79 -11.63 15.87
C GLN A 369 -30.61 -12.42 17.17
N ALA A 370 -31.48 -13.41 17.43
CA ALA A 370 -31.35 -14.29 18.59
C ALA A 370 -30.08 -15.15 18.49
N ASP A 371 -29.82 -15.75 17.32
CA ASP A 371 -28.61 -16.52 17.04
C ASP A 371 -27.35 -15.67 17.24
N VAL A 372 -27.31 -14.46 16.66
CA VAL A 372 -26.16 -13.55 16.74
C VAL A 372 -25.95 -13.05 18.18
N ARG A 373 -27.01 -12.71 18.92
CA ARG A 373 -26.89 -12.28 20.32
C ARG A 373 -26.32 -13.39 21.18
N LYS A 374 -26.84 -14.61 21.05
CA LYS A 374 -26.32 -15.79 21.74
C LYS A 374 -24.85 -16.02 21.37
N ALA A 375 -24.49 -15.87 20.08
CA ALA A 375 -23.11 -16.01 19.63
C ALA A 375 -22.16 -14.98 20.27
N ILE A 376 -22.59 -13.72 20.45
CA ILE A 376 -21.81 -12.68 21.14
C ILE A 376 -21.56 -13.06 22.61
N GLU A 377 -22.56 -13.62 23.28
CA GLU A 377 -22.49 -14.03 24.69
C GLU A 377 -21.52 -15.21 24.90
N VAL A 378 -21.59 -16.24 24.04
CA VAL A 378 -20.82 -17.49 24.22
C VAL A 378 -19.41 -17.44 23.61
N THR A 379 -19.17 -16.59 22.61
CA THR A 379 -17.85 -16.51 21.96
C THR A 379 -16.85 -15.86 22.91
N THR A 380 -15.73 -16.50 23.20
CA THR A 380 -14.66 -15.93 24.03
C THR A 380 -13.61 -15.19 23.21
N GLU A 381 -13.35 -15.68 21.99
CA GLU A 381 -12.39 -15.11 21.04
C GLU A 381 -12.83 -13.70 20.57
N PRO A 382 -12.16 -12.60 20.99
CA PRO A 382 -12.56 -11.24 20.66
C PRO A 382 -12.67 -10.95 19.17
N TYR A 383 -11.80 -11.54 18.35
CA TYR A 383 -11.79 -11.24 16.91
C TYR A 383 -12.99 -11.87 16.20
N LEU A 384 -13.32 -13.11 16.54
CA LEU A 384 -14.55 -13.75 16.04
C LEU A 384 -15.81 -13.06 16.59
N LYS A 385 -15.83 -12.71 17.88
CA LYS A 385 -16.92 -11.96 18.51
C LYS A 385 -17.22 -10.66 17.77
N SER A 386 -16.18 -9.97 17.28
CA SER A 386 -16.33 -8.73 16.52
C SER A 386 -17.16 -8.88 15.24
N VAL A 387 -17.09 -10.04 14.57
CA VAL A 387 -17.88 -10.31 13.36
C VAL A 387 -19.36 -10.38 13.70
N TYR A 388 -19.73 -11.02 14.82
CA TYR A 388 -21.10 -11.03 15.31
C TYR A 388 -21.58 -9.63 15.76
N ILE A 389 -20.71 -8.81 16.35
CA ILE A 389 -21.01 -7.41 16.68
C ILE A 389 -21.29 -6.59 15.40
N ARG A 390 -20.53 -6.82 14.32
CA ARG A 390 -20.78 -6.21 13.01
C ARG A 390 -22.11 -6.69 12.42
N ALA A 391 -22.48 -7.96 12.59
CA ALA A 391 -23.78 -8.48 12.18
C ALA A 391 -24.92 -7.75 12.92
N MET A 392 -24.80 -7.54 14.24
CA MET A 392 -25.76 -6.72 15.00
C MET A 392 -25.88 -5.30 14.48
N GLY A 393 -24.75 -4.69 14.06
CA GLY A 393 -24.70 -3.38 13.40
C GLY A 393 -25.44 -3.29 12.07
N LYS A 394 -25.82 -4.41 11.45
CA LYS A 394 -26.61 -4.38 10.22
C LYS A 394 -28.10 -4.14 10.45
N PHE A 395 -28.56 -4.21 11.71
CA PHE A 395 -29.91 -3.81 12.13
C PHE A 395 -29.88 -2.44 12.82
N GLY A 396 -30.47 -1.42 12.17
CA GLY A 396 -30.39 -0.04 12.67
C GLY A 396 -30.85 0.15 14.13
N TRP A 397 -31.92 -0.53 14.55
CA TRP A 397 -32.46 -0.43 15.91
C TRP A 397 -31.59 -1.07 17.01
N ASN A 398 -30.49 -1.73 16.66
CA ASN A 398 -29.54 -2.31 17.64
C ASN A 398 -28.52 -1.30 18.18
N PHE A 399 -28.54 -0.04 17.73
CA PHE A 399 -27.61 0.98 18.21
C PHE A 399 -27.56 1.14 19.76
N PRO A 400 -28.65 0.98 20.54
CA PRO A 400 -28.58 1.05 22.01
C PRO A 400 -27.87 -0.17 22.61
N PHE A 401 -28.11 -1.36 22.07
CA PHE A 401 -27.43 -2.58 22.49
C PHE A 401 -25.92 -2.49 22.24
N LEU A 402 -25.53 -2.01 21.05
CA LEU A 402 -24.12 -1.82 20.71
C LEU A 402 -23.44 -0.80 21.61
N TYR A 403 -24.15 0.27 21.97
CA TYR A 403 -23.65 1.27 22.91
C TYR A 403 -23.49 0.70 24.32
N GLN A 404 -24.45 -0.08 24.82
CA GLN A 404 -24.32 -0.78 26.10
C GLN A 404 -23.14 -1.77 26.09
N LEU A 405 -22.96 -2.51 24.99
CA LEU A 405 -21.82 -3.41 24.80
C LEU A 405 -20.48 -2.66 24.82
N TRP A 406 -20.42 -1.49 24.18
CA TRP A 406 -19.26 -0.61 24.20
C TRP A 406 -18.93 -0.12 25.62
N GLN A 407 -19.93 0.31 26.40
CA GLN A 407 -19.73 0.76 27.78
C GLN A 407 -19.24 -0.36 28.69
N ASN A 408 -19.85 -1.55 28.59
CA ASN A 408 -19.65 -2.65 29.53
C ASN A 408 -18.42 -3.52 29.21
N SER A 409 -17.92 -3.50 27.96
CA SER A 409 -16.73 -4.26 27.61
C SER A 409 -15.49 -3.68 28.28
N THR A 410 -14.50 -4.52 28.61
CA THR A 410 -13.15 -4.10 29.00
C THR A 410 -12.13 -4.29 27.88
N GLN A 411 -12.49 -5.07 26.85
CA GLN A 411 -11.60 -5.41 25.75
C GLN A 411 -11.57 -4.28 24.71
N ALA A 412 -10.38 -3.73 24.45
CA ALA A 412 -10.18 -2.61 23.54
C ALA A 412 -10.78 -2.86 22.15
N TYR A 413 -10.49 -4.02 21.56
CA TYR A 413 -10.99 -4.40 20.24
C TYR A 413 -12.52 -4.47 20.16
N VAL A 414 -13.17 -5.02 21.19
CA VAL A 414 -14.64 -5.09 21.27
C VAL A 414 -15.24 -3.69 21.38
N LYS A 415 -14.61 -2.79 22.16
CA LYS A 415 -15.05 -1.38 22.23
C LYS A 415 -14.97 -0.69 20.88
N THR A 416 -13.81 -0.78 20.23
CA THR A 416 -13.59 -0.19 18.90
C THR A 416 -14.60 -0.72 17.89
N THR A 417 -14.79 -2.05 17.82
CA THR A 417 -15.78 -2.67 16.92
C THR A 417 -17.21 -2.23 17.23
N ALA A 418 -17.60 -2.15 18.51
CA ALA A 418 -18.95 -1.72 18.86
C ALA A 418 -19.20 -0.27 18.42
N MET A 419 -18.22 0.62 18.58
CA MET A 419 -18.29 2.00 18.09
C MET A 419 -18.31 2.07 16.55
N GLU A 420 -17.53 1.21 15.87
CA GLU A 420 -17.58 1.07 14.41
C GLU A 420 -18.97 0.63 13.94
N SER A 421 -19.58 -0.35 14.59
CA SER A 421 -20.94 -0.80 14.27
C SER A 421 -21.99 0.30 14.47
N ILE A 422 -21.82 1.17 15.47
CA ILE A 422 -22.71 2.34 15.68
C ILE A 422 -22.49 3.38 14.57
N ARG A 423 -21.23 3.63 14.19
CA ARG A 423 -20.89 4.47 13.03
C ARG A 423 -21.49 3.91 11.74
N ASP A 424 -21.36 2.61 11.50
CA ASP A 424 -21.93 1.92 10.33
C ASP A 424 -23.43 2.13 10.24
N ILE A 425 -24.16 2.03 11.36
CA ILE A 425 -25.61 2.34 11.41
C ILE A 425 -25.86 3.79 10.99
N SER A 426 -25.04 4.73 11.46
CA SER A 426 -25.14 6.15 11.16
C SER A 426 -24.90 6.48 9.68
N ASP A 427 -23.98 5.77 9.04
CA ASP A 427 -23.56 6.03 7.64
C ASP A 427 -24.46 5.36 6.60
N ARG A 428 -25.54 4.70 7.04
CA ARG A 428 -26.40 3.95 6.12
C ARG A 428 -27.14 4.87 5.15
N PRO A 429 -27.18 4.52 3.84
CA PRO A 429 -27.96 5.28 2.87
C PRO A 429 -29.48 5.18 3.13
N ASP A 430 -29.94 4.08 3.71
CA ASP A 430 -31.34 3.83 4.08
C ASP A 430 -31.70 4.27 5.51
N PHE A 431 -30.86 5.09 6.17
CA PHE A 431 -31.05 5.52 7.56
C PHE A 431 -32.45 6.11 7.82
N ASN A 432 -32.85 7.10 7.01
CA ASN A 432 -34.14 7.78 7.20
C ASN A 432 -35.32 6.83 6.95
N THR A 433 -35.18 5.88 6.03
CA THR A 433 -36.20 4.85 5.76
C THR A 433 -36.37 3.92 6.95
N ILE A 434 -35.26 3.50 7.59
CA ILE A 434 -35.29 2.57 8.74
C ILE A 434 -35.94 3.22 9.98
N PHE A 435 -35.62 4.47 10.25
CA PHE A 435 -36.06 5.15 11.48
C PHE A 435 -37.31 6.01 11.30
N GLY A 436 -37.71 6.31 10.06
CA GLY A 436 -38.89 7.10 9.73
C GLY A 436 -38.95 8.41 10.51
N VAL A 437 -40.09 8.65 11.16
CA VAL A 437 -40.33 9.84 12.01
C VAL A 437 -39.32 9.97 13.18
N SER A 438 -38.70 8.86 13.60
CA SER A 438 -37.71 8.85 14.67
C SER A 438 -36.30 9.18 14.18
N ALA A 439 -36.04 9.28 12.87
CA ALA A 439 -34.70 9.47 12.33
C ALA A 439 -33.97 10.67 12.96
N ARG A 440 -34.65 11.81 13.12
CA ARG A 440 -34.08 13.00 13.77
C ARG A 440 -33.72 12.75 15.24
N LYS A 441 -34.57 12.03 15.98
CA LYS A 441 -34.30 11.67 17.38
C LYS A 441 -33.11 10.71 17.47
N VAL A 442 -33.07 9.69 16.61
CA VAL A 442 -31.96 8.73 16.57
C VAL A 442 -30.64 9.43 16.21
N ARG A 443 -30.63 10.37 15.25
CA ARG A 443 -29.45 11.19 14.94
C ARG A 443 -28.92 11.93 16.18
N LYS A 444 -29.80 12.49 17.00
CA LYS A 444 -29.41 13.15 18.26
C LYS A 444 -28.80 12.16 19.27
N ASN A 445 -29.43 11.00 19.46
CA ASN A 445 -28.88 9.96 20.34
C ASN A 445 -27.50 9.49 19.86
N LEU A 446 -27.32 9.31 18.55
CA LEU A 446 -26.03 8.91 17.98
C LEU A 446 -24.96 9.99 18.20
N VAL A 447 -25.31 11.28 18.08
CA VAL A 447 -24.40 12.38 18.44
C VAL A 447 -23.96 12.27 19.89
N GLU A 448 -24.88 12.01 20.83
CA GLU A 448 -24.54 11.82 22.24
C GLU A 448 -23.55 10.65 22.42
N TYR A 449 -23.82 9.51 21.77
CA TYR A 449 -22.95 8.33 21.84
C TYR A 449 -21.56 8.61 21.26
N PHE A 450 -21.46 9.30 20.14
CA PHE A 450 -20.17 9.67 19.55
C PHE A 450 -19.42 10.69 20.42
N LEU A 451 -20.11 11.68 20.98
CA LEU A 451 -19.47 12.64 21.88
C LEU A 451 -18.95 11.95 23.16
N GLU A 452 -19.65 10.94 23.67
CA GLU A 452 -19.14 10.10 24.75
C GLU A 452 -17.96 9.23 24.33
N GLY A 453 -18.00 8.63 23.14
CA GLY A 453 -16.86 7.94 22.53
C GLY A 453 -15.61 8.82 22.48
N VAL A 454 -15.75 10.07 22.04
CA VAL A 454 -14.69 11.09 21.99
C VAL A 454 -14.13 11.42 23.38
N LYS A 455 -14.96 11.38 24.44
CA LYS A 455 -14.55 11.67 25.83
C LYS A 455 -13.99 10.44 26.56
N SER A 456 -14.03 9.25 25.97
CA SER A 456 -13.88 7.99 26.70
C SER A 456 -12.46 7.65 27.16
N GLY A 457 -11.43 8.29 26.60
CA GLY A 457 -10.03 7.90 26.81
C GLY A 457 -9.64 6.57 26.13
N ASN A 458 -10.58 5.89 25.46
CA ASN A 458 -10.26 4.71 24.65
C ASN A 458 -9.89 5.14 23.23
N VAL A 459 -8.60 5.07 22.92
CA VAL A 459 -7.96 5.53 21.67
C VAL A 459 -8.75 5.16 20.40
N GLY A 460 -9.08 3.89 20.21
CA GLY A 460 -9.84 3.43 19.03
C GLY A 460 -11.26 3.96 19.00
N SER A 461 -11.97 3.92 20.14
CA SER A 461 -13.34 4.49 20.23
C SER A 461 -13.35 5.99 19.96
N MET A 462 -12.34 6.74 20.45
CA MET A 462 -12.20 8.17 20.24
C MET A 462 -12.04 8.50 18.75
N ALA A 463 -11.15 7.78 18.04
CA ALA A 463 -10.93 7.97 16.61
C ALA A 463 -12.18 7.65 15.79
N VAL A 464 -12.79 6.48 16.03
CA VAL A 464 -13.99 6.05 15.30
C VAL A 464 -15.16 7.00 15.53
N ALA A 465 -15.39 7.41 16.78
CA ALA A 465 -16.47 8.34 17.12
C ALA A 465 -16.24 9.74 16.55
N ALA A 466 -15.00 10.23 16.56
CA ALA A 466 -14.63 11.49 15.92
C ALA A 466 -14.89 11.45 14.41
N GLY A 467 -14.47 10.39 13.72
CA GLY A 467 -14.72 10.23 12.29
C GLY A 467 -16.22 10.11 11.96
N ALA A 468 -17.00 9.44 12.82
CA ALA A 468 -18.45 9.32 12.66
C ALA A 468 -19.18 10.69 12.62
N LEU A 469 -18.63 11.70 13.31
CA LEU A 469 -19.19 13.06 13.31
C LEU A 469 -18.87 13.86 12.04
N ARG A 470 -18.02 13.34 11.15
CA ARG A 470 -17.73 13.90 9.82
C ARG A 470 -18.47 13.23 8.67
N LEU A 471 -19.35 12.26 8.95
CA LEU A 471 -20.12 11.55 7.92
C LEU A 471 -20.97 12.56 7.10
N PRO A 472 -20.75 12.67 5.78
CA PRO A 472 -21.38 13.70 4.95
C PRO A 472 -22.91 13.65 4.98
N GLU A 473 -23.48 12.46 4.76
CA GLU A 473 -24.92 12.23 4.68
C GLU A 473 -25.64 12.34 6.05
N ALA A 474 -24.88 12.32 7.15
CA ALA A 474 -25.43 12.40 8.49
C ALA A 474 -25.73 13.84 8.94
N GLY A 475 -25.11 14.85 8.30
CA GLY A 475 -25.37 16.26 8.57
C GLY A 475 -25.01 16.75 9.97
N TYR A 476 -24.11 16.06 10.69
CA TYR A 476 -23.83 16.34 12.11
C TYR A 476 -23.21 17.70 12.40
N ARG A 477 -22.64 18.38 11.41
CA ARG A 477 -22.05 19.71 11.57
C ARG A 477 -23.03 20.74 12.16
N SER A 478 -24.32 20.65 11.85
CA SER A 478 -25.35 21.54 12.40
C SER A 478 -25.85 21.13 13.79
N LEU A 479 -25.52 19.92 14.24
CA LEU A 479 -26.00 19.33 15.49
C LEU A 479 -24.95 19.37 16.61
N VAL A 480 -23.67 19.62 16.27
CA VAL A 480 -22.55 19.49 17.21
C VAL A 480 -21.80 20.81 17.36
N HIS A 481 -21.92 21.41 18.54
CA HIS A 481 -21.15 22.57 18.97
C HIS A 481 -20.22 22.18 20.13
N ALA A 482 -19.16 21.43 19.83
CA ALA A 482 -18.36 20.72 20.83
C ALA A 482 -16.85 21.02 20.77
N ASP A 483 -16.46 22.22 20.34
CA ASP A 483 -15.04 22.58 20.18
C ASP A 483 -14.20 22.35 21.47
N SER A 484 -14.75 22.70 22.63
CA SER A 484 -14.10 22.45 23.92
C SER A 484 -13.95 20.95 24.24
N THR A 485 -14.93 20.12 23.86
CA THR A 485 -14.87 18.66 24.02
C THR A 485 -13.73 18.07 23.21
N PHE A 486 -13.59 18.46 21.95
CA PHE A 486 -12.49 17.97 21.10
C PHE A 486 -11.13 18.46 21.59
N ARG A 487 -11.01 19.72 22.03
CA ARG A 487 -9.78 20.21 22.65
C ARG A 487 -9.39 19.39 23.89
N LYS A 488 -10.35 19.10 24.78
CA LYS A 488 -10.11 18.25 25.95
C LYS A 488 -9.70 16.83 25.55
N ALA A 489 -10.40 16.23 24.58
CA ALA A 489 -10.08 14.89 24.07
C ALA A 489 -8.68 14.81 23.47
N MET A 490 -8.26 15.81 22.68
CA MET A 490 -6.91 15.89 22.13
C MET A 490 -5.84 16.01 23.24
N ASN A 491 -6.15 16.71 24.34
CA ASN A 491 -5.24 16.81 25.49
C ASN A 491 -5.14 15.50 26.29
N LEU A 492 -6.07 14.55 26.12
CA LEU A 492 -5.95 13.21 26.70
C LEU A 492 -5.01 12.31 25.89
N CYS A 493 -4.76 12.65 24.62
CA CYS A 493 -3.94 11.82 23.75
C CYS A 493 -2.46 11.86 24.18
N GLN A 494 -1.85 10.68 24.29
CA GLN A 494 -0.42 10.55 24.56
C GLN A 494 0.36 10.55 23.25
N LEU A 495 1.10 11.62 22.96
CA LEU A 495 1.91 11.71 21.74
C LEU A 495 3.34 11.21 21.98
N PRO A 496 3.96 10.52 21.00
CA PRO A 496 3.45 10.22 19.66
C PRO A 496 2.57 8.95 19.57
N GLN A 497 2.40 8.21 20.67
CA GLN A 497 1.71 6.92 20.73
C GLN A 497 0.31 6.91 20.11
N GLU A 498 -0.43 8.00 20.25
CA GLU A 498 -1.84 8.13 19.84
C GLU A 498 -2.03 9.19 18.76
N ILE A 499 -1.00 9.42 17.93
CA ILE A 499 -0.99 10.46 16.89
C ILE A 499 -2.15 10.33 15.90
N GLU A 500 -2.55 9.10 15.54
CA GLU A 500 -3.68 8.84 14.65
C GLU A 500 -4.98 9.40 15.22
N THR A 501 -5.30 9.03 16.47
CA THR A 501 -6.47 9.53 17.18
C THR A 501 -6.42 11.04 17.39
N TYR A 502 -5.25 11.60 17.74
CA TYR A 502 -5.07 13.04 17.88
C TYR A 502 -5.38 13.78 16.58
N ASN A 503 -4.86 13.29 15.45
CA ASN A 503 -5.07 13.89 14.13
C ASN A 503 -6.54 13.76 13.69
N GLU A 504 -7.17 12.61 13.92
CA GLU A 504 -8.58 12.40 13.61
C GLU A 504 -9.49 13.35 14.42
N LEU A 505 -9.22 13.53 15.72
CA LEU A 505 -9.91 14.52 16.56
C LEU A 505 -9.73 15.95 16.05
N GLY A 506 -8.51 16.31 15.64
CA GLY A 506 -8.20 17.62 15.07
C GLY A 506 -8.94 17.89 13.76
N LEU A 507 -8.98 16.91 12.86
CA LEU A 507 -9.72 16.97 11.59
C LEU A 507 -11.23 17.13 11.84
N THR A 508 -11.81 16.37 12.77
CA THR A 508 -13.21 16.50 13.15
C THR A 508 -13.52 17.86 13.77
N ARG A 509 -12.68 18.36 14.67
CA ARG A 509 -12.83 19.71 15.24
C ARG A 509 -12.81 20.79 14.14
N ALA A 510 -11.86 20.70 13.21
CA ALA A 510 -11.76 21.61 12.06
C ALA A 510 -13.02 21.58 11.20
N PHE A 511 -13.49 20.38 10.84
CA PHE A 511 -14.74 20.20 10.09
C PHE A 511 -15.95 20.84 10.79
N LEU A 512 -16.13 20.59 12.09
CA LEU A 512 -17.24 21.13 12.87
C LEU A 512 -17.19 22.66 13.00
N THR A 513 -15.99 23.23 13.13
CA THR A 513 -15.79 24.68 13.31
C THR A 513 -15.64 25.46 12.00
N GLY A 514 -15.49 24.78 10.86
CA GLY A 514 -15.18 25.42 9.58
C GLY A 514 -13.74 25.96 9.48
N LYS A 515 -12.84 25.49 10.34
CA LYS A 515 -11.42 25.86 10.33
C LYS A 515 -10.59 24.83 9.58
N SER A 516 -9.36 25.18 9.21
CA SER A 516 -8.37 24.21 8.73
C SER A 516 -7.64 23.55 9.90
N PHE A 517 -7.24 22.30 9.72
CA PHE A 517 -6.32 21.61 10.62
C PHE A 517 -5.31 20.84 9.78
N THR A 518 -4.03 21.06 10.07
CA THR A 518 -2.94 20.29 9.48
C THR A 518 -2.62 19.15 10.44
N PRO A 519 -2.70 17.88 10.00
CA PRO A 519 -2.28 16.74 10.81
C PRO A 519 -0.86 16.93 11.34
N ASN A 520 -0.67 16.64 12.62
CA ASN A 520 0.62 16.70 13.26
C ASN A 520 1.49 15.53 12.81
N THR A 521 2.76 15.81 12.51
CA THR A 521 3.79 14.80 12.28
C THR A 521 4.60 14.65 13.56
N PRO A 522 4.77 13.44 14.10
CA PRO A 522 5.57 13.22 15.31
C PRO A 522 6.97 13.83 15.22
N GLU A 523 7.46 14.38 16.32
CA GLU A 523 8.85 14.81 16.43
C GLU A 523 9.79 13.60 16.31
N PHE A 524 11.00 13.84 15.80
CA PHE A 524 11.99 12.77 15.67
C PHE A 524 12.53 12.39 17.05
N ASN A 525 12.37 11.12 17.44
CA ASN A 525 12.81 10.64 18.74
C ASN A 525 13.37 9.20 18.74
N HIS A 526 13.49 8.55 17.58
CA HIS A 526 14.07 7.20 17.46
C HIS A 526 15.08 7.18 16.31
N ALA A 527 16.37 7.20 16.64
CA ALA A 527 17.43 7.14 15.65
C ALA A 527 17.69 5.69 15.21
N ILE A 528 18.14 5.52 13.97
CA ILE A 528 18.59 4.22 13.47
C ILE A 528 19.78 3.73 14.31
N ASN A 529 19.63 2.56 14.93
CA ASN A 529 20.70 1.90 15.65
C ASN A 529 21.63 1.17 14.67
N TRP A 530 22.67 1.88 14.21
CA TRP A 530 23.63 1.36 13.23
C TRP A 530 24.39 0.12 13.70
N THR A 531 24.57 -0.07 15.02
CA THR A 531 25.26 -1.25 15.56
C THR A 531 24.47 -2.53 15.34
N ILE A 532 23.13 -2.45 15.40
CA ILE A 532 22.26 -3.57 15.07
C ILE A 532 22.31 -3.84 13.58
N LEU A 533 22.26 -2.80 12.75
CA LEU A 533 22.33 -2.94 11.29
C LEU A 533 23.62 -3.64 10.85
N GLU A 534 24.76 -3.36 11.50
CA GLU A 534 26.04 -4.01 11.20
C GLU A 534 26.03 -5.53 11.44
N ARG A 535 25.17 -6.02 12.34
CA ARG A 535 24.95 -7.46 12.57
C ARG A 535 24.12 -8.11 11.49
N VAL A 536 23.28 -7.35 10.77
CA VAL A 536 22.40 -7.88 9.71
C VAL A 536 23.24 -8.23 8.49
N LYS A 537 23.30 -9.53 8.16
CA LYS A 537 23.97 -10.07 6.99
C LYS A 537 22.97 -10.58 5.96
N ALA A 538 23.44 -10.95 4.78
CA ALA A 538 22.59 -11.44 3.68
C ALA A 538 21.79 -12.71 4.05
N ASN A 539 22.29 -13.52 4.98
CA ASN A 539 21.65 -14.73 5.51
C ASN A 539 20.81 -14.48 6.77
N THR A 540 20.77 -13.26 7.31
CA THR A 540 19.97 -12.97 8.50
C THR A 540 18.48 -13.10 8.19
N ARG A 541 17.72 -13.79 9.06
CA ARG A 541 16.29 -14.07 8.90
C ARG A 541 15.52 -13.79 10.18
N ALA A 542 14.23 -13.52 10.04
CA ALA A 542 13.27 -13.62 11.16
C ALA A 542 12.35 -14.81 10.96
N VAL A 543 12.18 -15.64 11.99
CA VAL A 543 11.25 -16.76 12.00
C VAL A 543 10.08 -16.40 12.89
N ILE A 544 8.92 -16.11 12.30
CA ILE A 544 7.66 -15.88 13.02
C ILE A 544 7.01 -17.24 13.26
N LYS A 545 6.90 -17.63 14.53
CA LYS A 545 6.28 -18.89 14.95
C LYS A 545 4.80 -18.66 15.21
N LEU A 546 3.96 -19.39 14.49
CA LEU A 546 2.51 -19.48 14.70
C LEU A 546 2.14 -20.95 14.94
N LYS A 547 0.99 -21.16 15.55
CA LYS A 547 0.44 -22.51 15.76
C LYS A 547 0.37 -23.35 14.48
N GLU A 548 0.05 -22.71 13.35
CA GLU A 548 -0.15 -23.37 12.05
C GLU A 548 1.15 -23.54 11.24
N GLY A 549 2.28 -23.07 11.76
CA GLY A 549 3.59 -23.18 11.14
C GLY A 549 4.43 -21.90 11.25
N ASN A 550 5.58 -21.92 10.57
CA ASN A 550 6.54 -20.82 10.61
C ASN A 550 6.49 -19.98 9.34
N ILE A 551 6.69 -18.67 9.49
CA ILE A 551 6.91 -17.73 8.39
C ILE A 551 8.35 -17.23 8.50
N ILE A 552 9.17 -17.46 7.48
CA ILE A 552 10.57 -17.04 7.44
C ILE A 552 10.68 -15.78 6.59
N LEU A 553 11.20 -14.70 7.17
CA LEU A 553 11.40 -13.41 6.52
C LEU A 553 12.88 -13.16 6.20
N ARG A 554 13.12 -12.61 5.01
CA ARG A 554 14.40 -12.05 4.55
C ARG A 554 14.31 -10.53 4.52
N PHE A 555 15.29 -9.84 5.12
CA PHE A 555 15.30 -8.38 5.24
C PHE A 555 15.90 -7.65 4.04
N PHE A 556 15.56 -6.38 3.88
CA PHE A 556 16.15 -5.42 2.93
C PHE A 556 16.86 -4.27 3.65
N PRO A 557 18.00 -4.54 4.33
CA PRO A 557 18.69 -3.54 5.16
C PRO A 557 19.21 -2.34 4.37
N ASP A 558 19.52 -2.50 3.07
CA ASP A 558 20.01 -1.41 2.23
C ASP A 558 18.89 -0.47 1.73
N GLU A 559 17.65 -0.94 1.76
CA GLU A 559 16.47 -0.23 1.23
C GLU A 559 15.65 0.44 2.34
N ALA A 560 15.59 -0.19 3.52
CA ALA A 560 14.83 0.28 4.68
C ALA A 560 15.56 -0.02 6.01
N PRO A 561 16.77 0.54 6.23
CA PRO A 561 17.60 0.25 7.41
C PRO A 561 16.89 0.54 8.73
N GLY A 562 16.16 1.66 8.83
CA GLY A 562 15.45 2.05 10.04
C GLY A 562 14.33 1.08 10.39
N SER A 563 13.57 0.63 9.38
CA SER A 563 12.50 -0.33 9.54
C SER A 563 13.02 -1.72 9.95
N VAL A 564 14.10 -2.19 9.32
CA VAL A 564 14.75 -3.47 9.66
C VAL A 564 15.28 -3.45 11.09
N VAL A 565 16.03 -2.41 11.47
CA VAL A 565 16.60 -2.28 12.82
C VAL A 565 15.51 -2.22 13.87
N ASN A 566 14.49 -1.38 13.66
CA ASN A 566 13.36 -1.27 14.58
C ASN A 566 12.62 -2.62 14.74
N PHE A 567 12.41 -3.37 13.66
CA PHE A 567 11.80 -4.69 13.75
C PHE A 567 12.66 -5.65 14.58
N ILE A 568 13.98 -5.70 14.36
CA ILE A 568 14.91 -6.54 15.13
C ILE A 568 14.93 -6.14 16.60
N GLU A 569 14.96 -4.84 16.93
CA GLU A 569 14.90 -4.34 18.32
C GLU A 569 13.61 -4.79 19.04
N LEU A 570 12.48 -4.73 18.34
CA LEU A 570 11.20 -5.21 18.87
C LEU A 570 11.17 -6.73 19.05
N VAL A 571 11.80 -7.49 18.16
CA VAL A 571 11.95 -8.94 18.31
C VAL A 571 12.84 -9.28 19.51
N GLU A 572 14.03 -8.68 19.60
CA GLU A 572 15.01 -8.96 20.68
C GLU A 572 14.49 -8.52 22.07
N SER A 573 13.59 -7.54 22.14
CA SER A 573 12.91 -7.14 23.38
C SER A 573 11.69 -8.00 23.75
N GLY A 574 11.33 -8.99 22.92
CA GLY A 574 10.16 -9.85 23.13
C GLY A 574 8.81 -9.17 22.88
N PHE A 575 8.78 -8.00 22.22
CA PHE A 575 7.56 -7.21 22.04
C PHE A 575 6.45 -7.95 21.29
N PHE A 576 6.81 -8.75 20.28
CA PHE A 576 5.84 -9.43 19.41
C PHE A 576 5.24 -10.69 20.03
N THR A 577 5.86 -11.26 21.07
CA THR A 577 5.36 -12.45 21.75
C THR A 577 3.96 -12.21 22.32
N GLY A 578 3.01 -13.04 21.91
CA GLY A 578 1.62 -12.92 22.30
C GLY A 578 0.84 -11.83 21.58
N LYS A 579 1.44 -11.04 20.67
CA LYS A 579 0.70 -10.18 19.75
C LYS A 579 -0.04 -11.01 18.71
N VAL A 580 -0.98 -10.40 18.01
CA VAL A 580 -1.86 -11.11 17.07
C VAL A 580 -1.92 -10.42 15.71
N PHE A 581 -2.27 -11.19 14.68
CA PHE A 581 -2.73 -10.67 13.41
C PHE A 581 -4.17 -10.17 13.56
N HIS A 582 -4.32 -8.92 13.98
CA HIS A 582 -5.62 -8.33 14.32
C HIS A 582 -6.47 -7.98 13.07
N ARG A 583 -5.82 -7.82 11.91
CA ARG A 583 -6.49 -7.51 10.65
C ARG A 583 -6.00 -8.45 9.56
N VAL A 584 -6.93 -9.18 8.97
CA VAL A 584 -6.71 -10.10 7.84
C VAL A 584 -7.71 -9.76 6.75
N VAL A 585 -7.23 -9.49 5.54
CA VAL A 585 -8.06 -9.16 4.38
C VAL A 585 -7.72 -10.13 3.25
N PRO A 586 -8.61 -11.10 2.94
CA PRO A 586 -8.37 -12.07 1.87
C PRO A 586 -8.01 -11.41 0.54
N ASN A 587 -6.96 -11.92 -0.13
CA ASN A 587 -6.33 -11.37 -1.34
C ASN A 587 -5.64 -10.01 -1.17
N PHE A 588 -5.41 -9.53 0.04
CA PHE A 588 -4.68 -8.28 0.27
C PHE A 588 -3.52 -8.47 1.24
N VAL A 589 -3.77 -8.45 2.56
CA VAL A 589 -2.72 -8.51 3.58
C VAL A 589 -3.20 -9.16 4.88
N ILE A 590 -2.26 -9.74 5.64
CA ILE A 590 -2.37 -9.91 7.10
C ILE A 590 -1.56 -8.83 7.80
N GLN A 591 -2.06 -8.27 8.90
CA GLN A 591 -1.43 -7.16 9.63
C GLN A 591 -1.33 -7.47 11.12
N GLY A 592 -0.11 -7.33 11.66
CA GLY A 592 0.26 -7.66 13.03
C GLY A 592 1.02 -6.53 13.74
N GLY A 593 1.48 -6.79 14.97
CA GLY A 593 2.32 -5.85 15.72
C GLY A 593 1.59 -4.68 16.40
N CYS A 594 0.26 -4.69 16.44
CA CYS A 594 -0.52 -3.68 17.17
C CYS A 594 -0.36 -3.86 18.69
N PRO A 595 0.08 -2.84 19.45
CA PRO A 595 0.26 -2.95 20.90
C PRO A 595 -1.03 -3.34 21.63
N ARG A 596 -2.17 -2.84 21.13
CA ARG A 596 -3.51 -2.97 21.71
C ARG A 596 -4.38 -4.07 21.08
N GLY A 597 -3.98 -4.57 19.91
CA GLY A 597 -4.76 -5.52 19.11
C GLY A 597 -5.95 -4.92 18.36
N ASP A 598 -6.18 -3.60 18.42
CA ASP A 598 -7.32 -2.96 17.76
C ASP A 598 -6.99 -2.10 16.54
N GLY A 599 -5.76 -2.23 16.03
CA GLY A 599 -5.24 -1.42 14.93
C GLY A 599 -4.76 -0.04 15.36
N TYR A 600 -5.12 0.40 16.56
CA TYR A 600 -4.74 1.71 17.09
C TYR A 600 -3.55 1.62 18.05
N GLY A 601 -2.85 2.75 18.15
CA GLY A 601 -1.74 2.94 19.08
C GLY A 601 -0.39 2.47 18.54
N ALA A 602 0.64 3.14 19.04
CA ALA A 602 2.05 2.85 18.79
C ALA A 602 2.81 2.73 20.13
N LEU A 603 4.14 2.86 20.09
CA LEU A 603 4.98 3.04 21.28
C LEU A 603 5.20 4.54 21.53
N SER A 604 6.05 4.88 22.51
CA SER A 604 6.45 6.26 22.81
C SER A 604 7.34 6.89 21.73
N TYR A 605 7.49 6.23 20.58
CA TYR A 605 8.31 6.68 19.46
C TYR A 605 7.66 6.30 18.13
N THR A 606 8.14 6.94 17.07
CA THR A 606 7.81 6.60 15.68
C THR A 606 9.08 6.55 14.86
N ILE A 607 9.11 5.70 13.85
CA ILE A 607 10.15 5.71 12.83
C ILE A 607 9.66 6.48 11.59
N ARG A 608 10.60 6.79 10.70
CA ARG A 608 10.34 7.59 9.50
C ARG A 608 10.12 6.68 8.30
N SER A 609 9.28 7.13 7.38
CA SER A 609 9.02 6.37 6.16
C SER A 609 10.32 6.22 5.34
N GLU A 610 10.49 5.04 4.77
CA GLU A 610 11.61 4.65 3.90
C GLU A 610 11.02 4.21 2.57
N LEU A 611 10.53 5.19 1.81
CA LEU A 611 9.83 4.96 0.56
C LEU A 611 10.87 4.63 -0.52
N ASN A 612 11.13 3.33 -0.68
CA ASN A 612 12.12 2.81 -1.61
C ASN A 612 11.52 2.45 -2.99
N ARG A 613 12.39 2.03 -3.91
CA ARG A 613 12.04 1.68 -5.30
C ARG A 613 11.63 0.21 -5.46
N LEU A 614 11.62 -0.57 -4.37
CA LEU A 614 11.09 -1.92 -4.40
C LEU A 614 9.59 -1.88 -4.68
N SER A 615 9.09 -2.99 -5.22
CA SER A 615 7.69 -3.11 -5.62
C SER A 615 7.02 -4.25 -4.87
N TYR A 616 5.77 -4.03 -4.49
CA TYR A 616 4.86 -5.05 -3.98
C TYR A 616 4.33 -5.91 -5.13
N ASP A 617 5.24 -6.53 -5.88
CA ASP A 617 5.00 -7.23 -7.15
C ASP A 617 4.61 -8.71 -7.03
N ARG A 618 4.62 -9.26 -5.81
CA ARG A 618 4.32 -10.67 -5.52
C ARG A 618 3.73 -10.85 -4.11
N PRO A 619 3.16 -12.01 -3.78
CA PRO A 619 2.85 -12.39 -2.40
C PRO A 619 4.10 -12.33 -1.51
N GLY A 620 3.89 -12.18 -0.20
CA GLY A 620 4.96 -12.27 0.79
C GLY A 620 5.78 -10.99 0.96
N ARG A 621 5.37 -9.86 0.41
CA ARG A 621 6.06 -8.58 0.62
C ARG A 621 5.67 -8.01 1.99
N VAL A 622 6.65 -7.57 2.77
CA VAL A 622 6.45 -7.13 4.15
C VAL A 622 6.66 -5.62 4.29
N GLY A 623 5.58 -4.93 4.66
CA GLY A 623 5.58 -3.47 4.81
C GLY A 623 5.33 -3.00 6.24
N MET A 624 5.83 -1.82 6.57
CA MET A 624 5.43 -1.13 7.81
C MET A 624 4.03 -0.54 7.64
N ALA A 625 3.14 -0.76 8.61
CA ALA A 625 1.85 -0.09 8.63
C ALA A 625 1.99 1.33 9.21
N SER A 626 1.23 2.28 8.66
CA SER A 626 1.27 3.68 9.07
C SER A 626 -0.12 4.32 9.03
N ALA A 627 -0.32 5.36 9.85
CA ALA A 627 -1.49 6.22 9.85
C ALA A 627 -1.28 7.49 9.00
N GLY A 628 -0.21 7.49 8.19
CA GLY A 628 0.28 8.64 7.45
C GLY A 628 1.80 8.58 7.32
N LEU A 629 2.37 9.46 6.51
CA LEU A 629 3.81 9.54 6.33
C LEU A 629 4.50 9.83 7.68
N ASN A 630 5.56 9.08 8.00
CA ASN A 630 6.38 9.24 9.20
C ASN A 630 5.67 8.92 10.53
N THR A 631 4.73 7.98 10.51
CA THR A 631 4.01 7.50 11.71
C THR A 631 4.16 5.99 11.92
N GLU A 632 5.09 5.35 11.22
CA GLU A 632 5.42 3.94 11.39
C GLU A 632 5.96 3.67 12.80
N GLY A 633 5.85 2.43 13.27
CA GLY A 633 6.31 2.03 14.59
C GLY A 633 6.42 0.51 14.72
N THR A 634 5.45 -0.13 15.37
CA THR A 634 5.51 -1.58 15.64
C THR A 634 4.68 -2.43 14.69
N GLN A 635 3.74 -1.81 13.98
CA GLN A 635 2.78 -2.53 13.14
C GLN A 635 3.38 -2.82 11.76
N PHE A 636 3.18 -4.04 11.27
CA PHE A 636 3.63 -4.47 9.95
C PHE A 636 2.54 -5.30 9.27
N PHE A 637 2.66 -5.47 7.95
CA PHE A 637 1.77 -6.32 7.16
C PHE A 637 2.54 -7.21 6.19
N ILE A 638 1.95 -8.35 5.83
CA ILE A 638 2.46 -9.30 4.85
C ILE A 638 1.42 -9.47 3.74
N THR A 639 1.82 -9.37 2.47
CA THR A 639 0.88 -9.46 1.33
C THR A 639 0.49 -10.89 0.98
N HIS A 640 -0.78 -11.08 0.58
CA HIS A 640 -1.25 -12.32 -0.06
C HIS A 640 -1.07 -12.30 -1.58
N SER A 641 -0.94 -11.12 -2.18
CA SER A 641 -0.97 -10.93 -3.63
C SER A 641 -0.14 -9.70 -4.03
N PRO A 642 0.15 -9.49 -5.32
CA PRO A 642 0.72 -8.24 -5.81
C PRO A 642 -0.17 -7.04 -5.47
N THR A 643 0.43 -5.99 -4.90
CA THR A 643 -0.25 -4.81 -4.37
C THR A 643 0.46 -3.51 -4.76
N PHE A 644 0.74 -3.32 -6.07
CA PHE A 644 1.43 -2.14 -6.65
C PHE A 644 0.92 -0.75 -6.20
N HIS A 645 -0.31 -0.66 -5.69
CA HIS A 645 -0.85 0.58 -5.13
C HIS A 645 -0.21 0.99 -3.79
N LEU A 646 0.59 0.11 -3.18
CA LEU A 646 1.40 0.36 -1.99
C LEU A 646 2.81 0.87 -2.34
N ASP A 647 3.26 0.71 -3.59
CA ASP A 647 4.60 1.11 -4.06
C ASP A 647 4.82 2.61 -3.84
N GLY A 648 5.94 2.96 -3.20
CA GLY A 648 6.27 4.35 -2.83
C GLY A 648 5.27 4.99 -1.85
N ARG A 649 4.48 4.19 -1.11
CA ARG A 649 3.56 4.68 -0.07
C ARG A 649 3.81 4.08 1.31
N TYR A 650 4.44 2.91 1.35
CA TYR A 650 4.79 2.19 2.57
C TYR A 650 6.24 1.72 2.48
N SER A 651 6.92 1.65 3.64
CA SER A 651 8.28 1.09 3.71
C SER A 651 8.24 -0.42 3.48
N LEU A 652 8.80 -0.89 2.37
CA LEU A 652 8.98 -2.31 2.08
C LEU A 652 10.35 -2.75 2.63
N PHE A 653 10.37 -3.48 3.74
CA PHE A 653 11.60 -3.75 4.50
C PHE A 653 11.99 -5.23 4.58
N ALA A 654 11.10 -6.13 4.18
CA ALA A 654 11.38 -7.57 4.12
C ALA A 654 10.49 -8.27 3.09
N GLU A 655 10.77 -9.55 2.86
CA GLU A 655 9.89 -10.47 2.14
C GLU A 655 9.86 -11.84 2.82
N VAL A 656 8.79 -12.60 2.59
CA VAL A 656 8.66 -14.00 2.97
C VAL A 656 9.57 -14.83 2.06
N GLU A 657 10.57 -15.47 2.65
CA GLU A 657 11.42 -16.45 1.99
C GLU A 657 10.74 -17.83 1.95
N SER A 658 10.01 -18.20 3.00
CA SER A 658 9.19 -19.42 3.07
C SER A 658 8.04 -19.28 4.09
N GLY A 659 7.00 -20.11 3.96
CA GLY A 659 5.81 -20.05 4.83
C GLY A 659 4.66 -19.19 4.30
N GLN A 660 4.59 -18.92 2.98
CA GLN A 660 3.48 -18.17 2.39
C GLN A 660 2.14 -18.90 2.58
N GLU A 661 2.13 -20.22 2.61
CA GLU A 661 0.96 -21.05 2.92
C GLU A 661 0.48 -20.89 4.37
N VAL A 662 1.35 -20.48 5.30
CA VAL A 662 0.96 -20.14 6.67
C VAL A 662 0.31 -18.75 6.68
N VAL A 663 0.90 -17.78 5.97
CA VAL A 663 0.30 -16.46 5.74
C VAL A 663 -1.12 -16.63 5.18
N ASP A 664 -1.27 -17.44 4.13
CA ASP A 664 -2.51 -17.68 3.40
C ASP A 664 -3.57 -18.47 4.17
N ARG A 665 -3.26 -18.94 5.40
CA ARG A 665 -4.21 -19.59 6.32
C ARG A 665 -4.46 -18.80 7.61
N THR A 666 -3.71 -17.74 7.87
CA THR A 666 -3.75 -16.95 9.11
C THR A 666 -5.07 -16.22 9.28
N LEU A 667 -5.85 -16.51 10.31
CA LEU A 667 -7.14 -15.86 10.58
C LEU A 667 -7.00 -14.67 11.56
N PRO A 668 -7.97 -13.73 11.60
CA PRO A 668 -7.90 -12.64 12.55
C PRO A 668 -7.86 -13.15 14.00
N GLY A 669 -6.89 -12.67 14.77
CA GLY A 669 -6.67 -13.11 16.15
C GLY A 669 -5.63 -14.21 16.32
N ASP A 670 -5.13 -14.80 15.24
CA ASP A 670 -4.02 -15.75 15.30
C ASP A 670 -2.80 -15.09 15.95
N ARG A 671 -2.20 -15.83 16.88
CA ARG A 671 -1.20 -15.32 17.83
C ARG A 671 0.21 -15.65 17.37
N ILE A 672 1.07 -14.64 17.40
CA ILE A 672 2.52 -14.77 17.31
C ILE A 672 3.00 -15.42 18.61
N GLU A 673 3.44 -16.67 18.52
CA GLU A 673 3.97 -17.40 19.67
C GLU A 673 5.34 -16.85 20.05
N GLU A 674 6.18 -16.60 19.06
CA GLU A 674 7.53 -16.04 19.20
C GLU A 674 7.99 -15.51 17.82
N ILE A 675 8.94 -14.58 17.82
CA ILE A 675 9.75 -14.29 16.63
C ILE A 675 11.22 -14.46 17.02
N GLU A 676 11.99 -15.15 16.19
CA GLU A 676 13.42 -15.41 16.42
C GLU A 676 14.26 -14.79 15.30
N ILE A 677 15.37 -14.11 15.63
CA ILE A 677 16.34 -13.63 14.64
C ILE A 677 17.47 -14.65 14.50
N ILE A 678 17.67 -15.15 13.29
CA ILE A 678 18.78 -16.04 12.94
C ILE A 678 19.80 -15.21 12.18
N TYR A 679 21.04 -15.12 12.66
CA TYR A 679 22.09 -14.29 12.09
C TYR A 679 22.89 -14.96 10.97
#